data_AF-A0A970I3M0-F1
#
_entry.id   AF-A0A970I3M0-F1
#
_cell.length_a   1.000
_cell.length_b   1.000
_cell.length_c   1.000
_cell.angle_alpha   90.00
_cell.angle_beta   90.00
_cell.angle_gamma   90.00
#
_symmetry.space_group_name_H-M   'P 1'
#
loop_
_entity.id
_entity.type
_entity.pdbx_description
1 polymer ?
#
loop_
_entity_poly.entity_id
_entity_poly.type
_entity_poly.pdbx_seq_one_letter_code
_entity_poly.pdbx_strand_id
1 'polypeptide(L)'
;MKINFLFETSWEVCNKVGGIHTVISTKALNILEELGDNYILIGPDVWREEEENPEFIPDDSLFAEWQAKATSEDLKIKTGRWNISGRPIVFLIDFTPYFGQQNEIFARFWETYRLDSITGQWDYIEPALFGYAAAKVIESFTSFYQEHHNIIAQFHEWMTGTGVLYLEHNVPWIATAFTTHATVLGRSIAGNNKPLYGNMKEYNPGQIAREFNVAAKQSLEKITAAEADVFTTVSEITSKECSHFLGKDVDIVTPNGFEDSFVPDEISFAEKRNTARQKLKDVAEAVLGYSLPADTVFIANSGRYEFRNKGLDIFIDALGRLSKNEKLKKECVAFIMMPAYHKGPRQDLMEILYNDSKEHEGDRYLTHYLHYPSADPVIQRISANQLDNSEESQVKIIFAPSYLNGNDGIFNLSYYDLLIGFDLSAFPSYYEPWGYTPLESLMFSIPTITTSLSGFGRWVREYFKNPGNGIAVIERTDNNEDQVVHDIKEFMRMFISLSDDEIKKARLKAHEISRIAMWDTLVKYYFSAYEKALLKSSERREEPREFARFVEEPGLVVRKPHQLPVWKDIYVQSDVPQKLSALKDLANNLWWSWNSDAESIFRRMDPSLWEEIRHNPKILLEKIDYKRLLVLEDDDDFVADLRKADKAFRDYMNRPDDDQTPSAAYFSMEFGIHPSLKIYSGGLGILAGDYLKEASDSNLKIIGVGFLYRYGYFRQKLGPKGEQLTIYEAEDFSNLPIRPVKDKDGNHLRVGVVWPGRTVMIRVWESKIGQVTLFLLDTDFEENSAIDRSITHYLYGGDHENRLKQELVLGIGGIRALDAMGIKPDLYHSNEGHSAFISLERLRAMIEINHLTFHEALEAVRSSTLFTTHTPVPAGHDAFDEDMLRKYISHYHTRLNISWEELMALGRCEGDPDRKFNMSFLATRMSQEVNGVSKLHGEVSQGMFNKLWPGYLQEELFIGYVTNGVHHPTWTANPWKEVWKEITGSSSFDQTDRSQWEKLYKVDDRKIYEARKKLKKNLFTNIRKRLQTDMIDKHVSPRTLINISTHLDENALTIGFARRFATYKRASLLFRDLDRLARIVNNPDRPVQFIYAGKAHPHDGGGQDLIRRVFEVSQMPQFAGKVVFLENYDIELAKYMVQGVDIWLNTPTRPLEASGTSGEKAVMNGTLHFSVLDGWWVEGYRAYAGWALPQKKTFANQNLQDDVDAETIYNMLEYEIVPAYYSFDDNGVPVEWISHIKNTMVKVAPEFTMKRQLDDYYNKYYSRLY
;
A
#
# COMPACT_ATOMS: atom_id res chain seq x y z
N MET A 1 22.73 -44.61 10.73
CA MET A 1 22.52 -44.54 9.25
C MET A 1 23.08 -43.21 8.75
N LYS A 2 23.67 -43.10 7.54
CA LYS A 2 24.18 -41.79 7.06
C LYS A 2 23.03 -40.91 6.57
N ILE A 3 22.89 -39.72 7.16
CA ILE A 3 21.90 -38.69 6.79
C ILE A 3 22.33 -38.08 5.44
N ASN A 4 21.39 -37.96 4.50
CA ASN A 4 21.62 -37.32 3.20
C ASN A 4 21.32 -35.84 3.22
N PHE A 5 20.21 -35.44 3.84
CA PHE A 5 19.83 -34.04 4.05
C PHE A 5 19.15 -33.89 5.42
N LEU A 6 19.47 -32.78 6.10
CA LEU A 6 18.78 -32.34 7.30
C LEU A 6 18.20 -30.95 7.04
N PHE A 7 16.87 -30.86 7.02
CA PHE A 7 16.15 -29.59 7.04
C PHE A 7 15.79 -29.25 8.48
N GLU A 8 16.25 -28.13 8.99
CA GLU A 8 15.89 -27.66 10.34
C GLU A 8 15.09 -26.36 10.25
N THR A 9 13.82 -26.43 10.62
CA THR A 9 12.81 -25.39 10.41
C THR A 9 12.45 -24.74 11.73
N SER A 10 12.54 -23.40 11.79
CA SER A 10 12.03 -22.61 12.91
C SER A 10 11.60 -21.22 12.47
N TRP A 11 10.59 -20.68 13.15
CA TRP A 11 10.21 -19.27 13.00
C TRP A 11 11.36 -18.31 13.36
N GLU A 12 12.33 -18.79 14.15
CA GLU A 12 13.43 -17.99 14.68
C GLU A 12 14.74 -18.08 13.86
N VAL A 13 14.75 -18.77 12.70
CA VAL A 13 15.91 -18.76 11.79
C VAL A 13 16.01 -17.41 11.07
N CYS A 14 17.16 -16.73 11.18
CA CYS A 14 17.36 -15.35 10.68
C CYS A 14 16.30 -14.34 11.16
N ASN A 15 15.65 -14.63 12.29
CA ASN A 15 14.55 -13.84 12.84
C ASN A 15 14.54 -13.95 14.37
N LYS A 16 15.28 -13.09 15.06
CA LYS A 16 15.48 -13.17 16.51
C LYS A 16 14.24 -12.74 17.29
N VAL A 17 13.40 -13.70 17.67
CA VAL A 17 12.20 -13.48 18.51
C VAL A 17 12.41 -13.94 19.96
N GLY A 18 13.19 -15.00 20.17
CA GLY A 18 13.30 -15.67 21.47
C GLY A 18 14.61 -16.41 21.66
N GLY A 19 14.53 -17.47 22.47
CA GLY A 19 15.71 -18.28 22.82
C GLY A 19 16.01 -19.38 21.82
N ILE A 20 15.08 -19.70 20.91
CA ILE A 20 15.26 -20.78 19.93
C ILE A 20 16.24 -20.34 18.86
N HIS A 21 16.23 -19.05 18.50
CA HIS A 21 17.27 -18.40 17.71
C HIS A 21 18.66 -18.76 18.23
N THR A 22 18.90 -18.57 19.54
CA THR A 22 20.17 -18.89 20.20
C THR A 22 20.49 -20.38 20.12
N VAL A 23 19.51 -21.28 20.30
CA VAL A 23 19.73 -22.74 20.18
C VAL A 23 20.27 -23.09 18.82
N ILE A 24 19.54 -22.68 17.79
CA ILE A 24 19.81 -23.13 16.43
C ILE A 24 21.11 -22.48 15.96
N SER A 25 21.29 -21.18 16.19
CA SER A 25 22.50 -20.46 15.78
C SER A 25 23.77 -21.00 16.46
N THR A 26 23.74 -21.33 17.75
CA THR A 26 24.91 -21.88 18.45
C THR A 26 25.14 -23.35 18.16
N LYS A 27 24.09 -24.13 17.89
CA LYS A 27 24.20 -25.56 17.50
C LYS A 27 24.69 -25.75 16.07
N ALA A 28 24.40 -24.79 15.19
CA ALA A 28 24.61 -24.93 13.74
C ALA A 28 26.03 -25.34 13.37
N LEU A 29 27.06 -24.83 14.07
CA LEU A 29 28.46 -25.14 13.80
C LEU A 29 28.75 -26.64 13.95
N ASN A 30 28.34 -27.26 15.06
CA ASN A 30 28.61 -28.69 15.30
C ASN A 30 27.81 -29.61 14.38
N ILE A 31 26.63 -29.20 13.92
CA ILE A 31 25.88 -29.95 12.91
C ILE A 31 26.56 -29.84 11.53
N LEU A 32 27.07 -28.66 11.19
CA LEU A 32 27.79 -28.41 9.95
C LEU A 32 29.10 -29.22 9.87
N GLU A 33 29.81 -29.39 10.98
CA GLU A 33 31.01 -30.24 11.05
C GLU A 33 30.73 -31.70 10.65
N GLU A 34 29.52 -32.20 10.93
CA GLU A 34 29.10 -33.58 10.61
C GLU A 34 28.45 -33.71 9.22
N LEU A 35 27.66 -32.72 8.78
CA LEU A 35 26.82 -32.81 7.58
C LEU A 35 27.26 -31.92 6.40
N GLY A 36 28.09 -30.91 6.64
CA GLY A 36 28.47 -29.90 5.64
C GLY A 36 27.25 -29.18 5.05
N ASP A 37 27.31 -28.85 3.75
CA ASP A 37 26.22 -28.19 3.02
C ASP A 37 24.95 -29.05 2.84
N ASN A 38 24.90 -30.27 3.39
CA ASN A 38 23.65 -31.05 3.48
C ASN A 38 22.76 -30.64 4.66
N TYR A 39 23.22 -29.70 5.48
CA TYR A 39 22.44 -29.07 6.55
C TYR A 39 21.84 -27.75 6.05
N ILE A 40 20.51 -27.72 5.97
CA ILE A 40 19.74 -26.59 5.43
C ILE A 40 18.78 -26.11 6.50
N LEU A 41 18.84 -24.82 6.81
CA LEU A 41 17.96 -24.15 7.74
C LEU A 41 16.81 -23.48 7.00
N ILE A 42 15.62 -23.49 7.59
CA ILE A 42 14.43 -22.87 6.99
C ILE A 42 13.83 -21.86 7.97
N GLY A 43 13.69 -20.62 7.51
CA GLY A 43 13.13 -19.50 8.25
C GLY A 43 12.08 -18.72 7.46
N PRO A 44 11.29 -17.86 8.12
CA PRO A 44 10.28 -17.05 7.46
C PRO A 44 10.90 -15.80 6.82
N ASP A 45 10.54 -15.48 5.57
CA ASP A 45 10.89 -14.19 4.94
C ASP A 45 9.90 -13.11 5.40
N VAL A 46 10.14 -12.53 6.57
CA VAL A 46 9.28 -11.52 7.22
C VAL A 46 9.84 -10.09 7.17
N TRP A 47 11.10 -9.93 6.76
CA TRP A 47 11.71 -8.62 6.54
C TRP A 47 11.20 -8.03 5.21
N ARG A 48 10.82 -6.74 5.21
CA ARG A 48 10.21 -6.03 4.07
C ARG A 48 10.82 -4.63 3.91
N GLU A 49 10.80 -4.10 2.68
CA GLU A 49 11.27 -2.76 2.32
C GLU A 49 12.77 -2.50 2.42
N GLU A 50 13.17 -1.35 2.96
CA GLU A 50 14.55 -0.84 3.03
C GLU A 50 15.37 -1.52 4.14
N GLU A 51 14.73 -2.35 4.97
CA GLU A 51 15.39 -3.10 6.04
C GLU A 51 15.94 -4.40 5.45
N GLU A 52 17.24 -4.40 5.14
CA GLU A 52 17.98 -5.64 4.89
C GLU A 52 18.00 -6.48 6.16
N ASN A 53 17.74 -7.79 6.04
CA ASN A 53 17.86 -8.70 7.17
C ASN A 53 19.36 -8.80 7.55
N PRO A 54 19.79 -8.26 8.71
CA PRO A 54 21.20 -8.17 9.07
C PRO A 54 21.85 -9.55 9.30
N GLU A 55 21.03 -10.59 9.47
CA GLU A 55 21.46 -11.96 9.69
C GLU A 55 21.49 -12.81 8.41
N PHE A 56 21.03 -12.32 7.26
CA PHE A 56 20.95 -13.12 6.04
C PHE A 56 21.87 -12.61 4.95
N ILE A 57 22.73 -13.49 4.44
CA ILE A 57 23.63 -13.22 3.32
C ILE A 57 23.04 -13.91 2.08
N PRO A 58 22.46 -13.18 1.10
CA PRO A 58 21.87 -13.79 -0.08
C PRO A 58 22.92 -14.48 -0.96
N ASP A 59 22.56 -15.63 -1.52
CA ASP A 59 23.36 -16.40 -2.48
C ASP A 59 22.43 -17.12 -3.46
N ASP A 60 22.18 -16.46 -4.59
CA ASP A 60 21.29 -16.96 -5.65
C ASP A 60 21.89 -18.12 -6.45
N SER A 61 23.19 -18.44 -6.24
CA SER A 61 23.85 -19.55 -6.94
C SER A 61 23.52 -20.91 -6.33
N LEU A 62 23.09 -20.94 -5.07
CA LEU A 62 22.74 -22.17 -4.35
C LEU A 62 21.49 -22.81 -4.94
N PHE A 63 21.60 -24.04 -5.46
CA PHE A 63 20.48 -24.82 -6.01
C PHE A 63 19.69 -24.13 -7.14
N ALA A 64 20.35 -23.34 -7.99
CA ALA A 64 19.70 -22.55 -9.04
C ALA A 64 18.73 -23.33 -9.94
N GLU A 65 19.03 -24.59 -10.28
CA GLU A 65 18.14 -25.45 -11.09
C GLU A 65 16.82 -25.78 -10.36
N TRP A 66 16.90 -26.07 -9.06
CA TRP A 66 15.71 -26.32 -8.25
C TRP A 66 14.93 -25.02 -7.97
N GLN A 67 15.59 -23.88 -7.78
CA GLN A 67 14.91 -22.60 -7.59
C GLN A 67 13.98 -22.25 -8.77
N ALA A 68 14.38 -22.57 -10.00
CA ALA A 68 13.52 -22.41 -11.18
C ALA A 68 12.28 -23.31 -11.11
N LYS A 69 12.44 -24.56 -10.62
CA LYS A 69 11.33 -25.48 -10.39
C LYS A 69 10.40 -24.99 -9.28
N ALA A 70 10.93 -24.56 -8.14
CA ALA A 70 10.15 -24.00 -7.03
C ALA A 70 9.32 -22.79 -7.47
N THR A 71 9.91 -21.89 -8.27
CA THR A 71 9.21 -20.73 -8.85
C THR A 71 8.03 -21.15 -9.73
N SER A 72 8.17 -22.24 -10.52
CA SER A 72 7.08 -22.78 -11.33
C SER A 72 5.93 -23.39 -10.52
N GLU A 73 6.19 -23.72 -9.25
CA GLU A 73 5.22 -24.25 -8.29
C GLU A 73 4.63 -23.14 -7.40
N ASP A 74 4.88 -21.87 -7.73
CA ASP A 74 4.49 -20.68 -6.96
C ASP A 74 5.09 -20.64 -5.54
N LEU A 75 6.24 -21.30 -5.35
CA LEU A 75 7.00 -21.26 -4.10
C LEU A 75 8.03 -20.13 -4.16
N LYS A 76 7.84 -19.10 -3.33
CA LYS A 76 8.74 -17.95 -3.22
C LYS A 76 9.75 -18.15 -2.10
N ILE A 77 11.02 -18.21 -2.47
CA ILE A 77 12.12 -18.57 -1.58
C ILE A 77 13.32 -17.67 -1.88
N LYS A 78 14.02 -17.22 -0.84
CA LYS A 78 15.36 -16.64 -0.94
C LYS A 78 16.38 -17.66 -0.42
N THR A 79 17.42 -17.93 -1.20
CA THR A 79 18.53 -18.81 -0.80
C THR A 79 19.74 -17.99 -0.37
N GLY A 80 20.45 -18.45 0.65
CA GLY A 80 21.60 -17.74 1.17
C GLY A 80 22.27 -18.47 2.33
N ARG A 81 23.00 -17.72 3.14
CA ARG A 81 23.68 -18.21 4.35
C ARG A 81 23.35 -17.35 5.56
N TRP A 82 23.22 -17.97 6.73
CA TRP A 82 23.06 -17.24 7.98
C TRP A 82 24.39 -16.57 8.37
N ASN A 83 24.36 -15.28 8.67
CA ASN A 83 25.51 -14.48 9.13
C ASN A 83 25.89 -14.78 10.60
N ILE A 84 26.23 -16.03 10.87
CA ILE A 84 26.70 -16.54 12.16
C ILE A 84 27.95 -17.41 11.95
N SER A 85 28.54 -17.91 13.04
CA SER A 85 29.64 -18.87 12.96
C SER A 85 29.24 -20.11 12.13
N GLY A 86 30.12 -20.56 11.23
CA GLY A 86 29.85 -21.67 10.30
C GLY A 86 29.11 -21.30 9.01
N ARG A 87 28.40 -20.17 8.94
CA ARG A 87 27.64 -19.71 7.75
C ARG A 87 26.80 -20.80 7.08
N PRO A 88 25.89 -21.48 7.81
CA PRO A 88 25.07 -22.57 7.27
C PRO A 88 24.11 -22.05 6.19
N ILE A 89 23.69 -22.95 5.28
CA ILE A 89 22.73 -22.64 4.22
C ILE A 89 21.35 -22.36 4.83
N VAL A 90 20.68 -21.32 4.33
CA VAL A 90 19.33 -20.92 4.76
C VAL A 90 18.41 -20.74 3.55
N PHE A 91 17.18 -21.23 3.68
CA PHE A 91 16.03 -20.87 2.85
C PHE A 91 15.08 -19.97 3.64
N LEU A 92 14.88 -18.75 3.18
CA LEU A 92 13.83 -17.85 3.71
C LEU A 92 12.59 -17.95 2.83
N ILE A 93 11.45 -18.29 3.43
CA ILE A 93 10.22 -18.61 2.69
C ILE A 93 9.20 -17.49 2.85
N ASP A 94 8.69 -16.98 1.73
CA ASP A 94 7.50 -16.12 1.72
C ASP A 94 6.23 -16.98 1.68
N PHE A 95 5.55 -17.06 2.82
CA PHE A 95 4.33 -17.86 3.02
C PHE A 95 3.04 -17.06 2.84
N THR A 96 3.12 -15.76 2.61
CA THR A 96 1.93 -14.89 2.42
C THR A 96 1.04 -15.23 1.21
N PRO A 97 1.50 -15.91 0.13
CA PRO A 97 0.58 -16.36 -0.93
C PRO A 97 -0.54 -17.25 -0.40
N TYR A 98 -0.33 -17.92 0.73
CA TYR A 98 -1.31 -18.79 1.38
C TYR A 98 -2.35 -18.06 2.24
N PHE A 99 -2.23 -16.74 2.47
CA PHE A 99 -3.22 -16.00 3.26
C PHE A 99 -4.63 -16.08 2.65
N GLY A 100 -4.73 -16.00 1.32
CA GLY A 100 -6.01 -16.17 0.61
C GLY A 100 -6.53 -17.62 0.58
N GLN A 101 -5.69 -18.60 0.93
CA GLN A 101 -6.02 -20.03 0.94
C GLN A 101 -6.12 -20.60 2.36
N GLN A 102 -6.01 -19.77 3.41
CA GLN A 102 -5.94 -20.20 4.80
C GLN A 102 -7.11 -21.12 5.20
N ASN A 103 -8.32 -20.76 4.78
CA ASN A 103 -9.54 -21.51 5.11
C ASN A 103 -9.53 -22.90 4.48
N GLU A 104 -9.06 -23.03 3.24
CA GLU A 104 -8.95 -24.31 2.55
C GLU A 104 -7.87 -25.20 3.18
N ILE A 105 -6.72 -24.61 3.52
CA ILE A 105 -5.59 -25.33 4.14
C ILE A 105 -6.01 -25.87 5.51
N PHE A 106 -6.58 -25.02 6.38
CA PHE A 106 -7.00 -25.44 7.70
C PHE A 106 -8.19 -26.41 7.68
N ALA A 107 -9.11 -26.28 6.71
CA ALA A 107 -10.18 -27.26 6.51
C ALA A 107 -9.62 -28.66 6.24
N ARG A 108 -8.58 -28.79 5.41
CA ARG A 108 -7.92 -30.09 5.14
C ARG A 108 -7.25 -30.67 6.37
N PHE A 109 -6.58 -29.84 7.18
CA PHE A 109 -5.99 -30.30 8.44
C PHE A 109 -7.05 -30.73 9.46
N TRP A 110 -8.21 -30.06 9.51
CA TRP A 110 -9.35 -30.50 10.30
C TRP A 110 -9.93 -31.83 9.80
N GLU A 111 -10.08 -31.99 8.50
CA GLU A 111 -10.60 -33.22 7.87
C GLU A 111 -9.71 -34.43 8.18
N THR A 112 -8.39 -34.23 8.14
CA THR A 112 -7.36 -35.28 8.31
C THR A 112 -7.07 -35.57 9.78
N TYR A 113 -6.74 -34.52 10.56
CA TYR A 113 -6.20 -34.65 11.91
C TYR A 113 -7.14 -34.16 13.01
N ARG A 114 -8.30 -33.59 12.65
CA ARG A 114 -9.18 -32.86 13.59
C ARG A 114 -8.46 -31.71 14.30
N LEU A 115 -7.55 -31.04 13.58
CA LEU A 115 -6.83 -29.85 14.04
C LEU A 115 -7.80 -28.69 14.29
N ASP A 116 -8.00 -28.29 15.54
CA ASP A 116 -8.79 -27.10 15.87
C ASP A 116 -8.00 -25.83 15.52
N SER A 117 -8.42 -25.14 14.46
CA SER A 117 -7.87 -23.84 14.05
C SER A 117 -8.88 -22.69 14.19
N ILE A 118 -10.14 -22.99 14.57
CA ILE A 118 -11.25 -22.03 14.54
C ILE A 118 -11.03 -20.87 15.51
N THR A 119 -10.40 -21.18 16.65
CA THR A 119 -10.07 -20.19 17.68
C THR A 119 -8.72 -19.49 17.44
N GLY A 120 -7.97 -19.89 16.42
CA GLY A 120 -6.69 -19.33 16.07
C GLY A 120 -6.81 -17.90 15.55
N GLN A 121 -6.05 -16.98 16.14
CA GLN A 121 -5.90 -15.62 15.63
C GLN A 121 -4.68 -15.53 14.70
N TRP A 122 -4.35 -14.33 14.21
CA TRP A 122 -3.21 -14.15 13.30
C TRP A 122 -1.86 -14.60 13.90
N ASP A 123 -1.71 -14.48 15.21
CA ASP A 123 -0.56 -15.01 15.95
C ASP A 123 -0.45 -16.55 15.94
N TYR A 124 -1.48 -17.25 15.45
CA TYR A 124 -1.50 -18.68 15.14
C TYR A 124 -1.47 -18.92 13.62
N ILE A 125 -2.25 -18.17 12.85
CA ILE A 125 -2.42 -18.36 11.40
C ILE A 125 -1.09 -18.17 10.67
N GLU A 126 -0.37 -17.06 10.91
CA GLU A 126 0.89 -16.78 10.22
C GLU A 126 1.94 -17.87 10.43
N PRO A 127 2.30 -18.24 11.68
CA PRO A 127 3.27 -19.30 11.89
C PRO A 127 2.79 -20.65 11.34
N ALA A 128 1.50 -20.99 11.51
CA ALA A 128 0.96 -22.24 10.97
C ALA A 128 0.99 -22.29 9.42
N LEU A 129 0.79 -21.17 8.72
CA LEU A 129 0.95 -21.12 7.27
C LEU A 129 2.43 -21.18 6.86
N PHE A 130 3.34 -20.60 7.63
CA PHE A 130 4.78 -20.79 7.44
C PHE A 130 5.19 -22.26 7.57
N GLY A 131 4.72 -22.97 8.59
CA GLY A 131 5.00 -24.41 8.73
C GLY A 131 4.53 -25.23 7.51
N TYR A 132 3.33 -24.93 7.00
CA TYR A 132 2.81 -25.54 5.77
C TYR A 132 3.68 -25.20 4.55
N ALA A 133 4.06 -23.94 4.38
CA ALA A 133 4.92 -23.49 3.29
C ALA A 133 6.32 -24.13 3.35
N ALA A 134 6.91 -24.26 4.54
CA ALA A 134 8.18 -24.95 4.76
C ALA A 134 8.12 -26.41 4.31
N ALA A 135 7.05 -27.12 4.65
CA ALA A 135 6.86 -28.49 4.18
C ALA A 135 6.68 -28.60 2.66
N LYS A 136 5.98 -27.66 2.01
CA LYS A 136 5.90 -27.58 0.55
C LYS A 136 7.27 -27.41 -0.11
N VAL A 137 8.13 -26.57 0.49
CA VAL A 137 9.49 -26.36 0.02
C VAL A 137 10.34 -27.62 0.18
N ILE A 138 10.25 -28.30 1.32
CA ILE A 138 10.94 -29.58 1.55
C ILE A 138 10.46 -30.66 0.58
N GLU A 139 9.15 -30.77 0.34
CA GLU A 139 8.56 -31.67 -0.65
C GLU A 139 9.10 -31.40 -2.05
N SER A 140 9.08 -30.14 -2.50
CA SER A 140 9.58 -29.71 -3.80
C SER A 140 11.07 -30.05 -3.98
N PHE A 141 11.90 -29.71 -2.98
CA PHE A 141 13.34 -29.96 -3.01
C PHE A 141 13.66 -31.45 -3.10
N THR A 142 13.05 -32.25 -2.23
CA THR A 142 13.33 -33.70 -2.13
C THR A 142 12.70 -34.50 -3.27
N SER A 143 11.68 -33.97 -3.93
CA SER A 143 11.11 -34.51 -5.16
C SER A 143 11.96 -34.18 -6.38
N PHE A 144 12.73 -33.09 -6.34
CA PHE A 144 13.70 -32.75 -7.39
C PHE A 144 14.98 -33.62 -7.27
N TYR A 145 15.54 -33.75 -6.07
CA TYR A 145 16.73 -34.56 -5.78
C TYR A 145 16.37 -35.96 -5.25
N GLN A 146 15.84 -36.83 -6.14
CA GLN A 146 15.25 -38.12 -5.78
C GLN A 146 16.27 -39.21 -5.40
N GLU A 147 17.55 -39.00 -5.68
CA GLU A 147 18.64 -39.93 -5.38
C GLU A 147 18.96 -40.05 -3.88
N HIS A 148 18.39 -39.16 -3.06
CA HIS A 148 18.57 -39.15 -1.62
C HIS A 148 17.39 -39.82 -0.90
N HIS A 149 17.70 -40.70 0.06
CA HIS A 149 16.71 -41.54 0.74
C HIS A 149 16.64 -41.32 2.25
N ASN A 150 17.73 -40.89 2.90
CA ASN A 150 17.76 -40.64 4.34
C ASN A 150 17.64 -39.14 4.60
N ILE A 151 16.42 -38.62 4.50
CA ILE A 151 16.11 -37.20 4.65
C ILE A 151 15.39 -36.99 5.98
N ILE A 152 15.81 -35.98 6.74
CA ILE A 152 15.17 -35.61 8.01
C ILE A 152 14.68 -34.16 7.91
N ALA A 153 13.46 -33.92 8.38
CA ALA A 153 12.90 -32.60 8.58
C ALA A 153 12.63 -32.38 10.08
N GLN A 154 13.46 -31.56 10.71
CA GLN A 154 13.29 -31.11 12.09
C GLN A 154 12.47 -29.83 12.16
N PHE A 155 11.50 -29.80 13.06
CA PHE A 155 10.59 -28.70 13.30
C PHE A 155 10.65 -28.31 14.77
N HIS A 156 10.89 -27.02 15.03
CA HIS A 156 10.90 -26.47 16.38
C HIS A 156 9.61 -25.73 16.68
N GLU A 157 9.04 -26.04 17.84
CA GLU A 157 7.83 -25.43 18.40
C GLU A 157 6.56 -25.58 17.56
N TRP A 158 5.40 -25.39 18.23
CA TRP A 158 4.10 -25.54 17.59
C TRP A 158 3.91 -24.65 16.36
N MET A 159 4.62 -23.52 16.27
CA MET A 159 4.58 -22.60 15.12
C MET A 159 4.87 -23.32 13.82
N THR A 160 5.71 -24.35 13.83
CA THR A 160 6.11 -25.06 12.61
C THR A 160 5.41 -26.41 12.46
N GLY A 161 4.47 -26.73 13.37
CA GLY A 161 3.86 -28.05 13.48
C GLY A 161 3.02 -28.49 12.28
N THR A 162 2.38 -27.56 11.57
CA THR A 162 1.68 -27.85 10.31
C THR A 162 2.61 -28.43 9.24
N GLY A 163 3.91 -28.15 9.32
CA GLY A 163 4.91 -28.73 8.44
C GLY A 163 5.08 -30.23 8.68
N VAL A 164 5.15 -30.65 9.95
CA VAL A 164 5.14 -32.07 10.33
C VAL A 164 3.88 -32.75 9.82
N LEU A 165 2.71 -32.17 10.10
CA LEU A 165 1.42 -32.74 9.69
C LEU A 165 1.31 -32.88 8.17
N TYR A 166 1.83 -31.91 7.42
CA TYR A 166 1.84 -32.00 5.97
C TYR A 166 2.78 -33.11 5.46
N LEU A 167 4.00 -33.20 5.99
CA LEU A 167 5.00 -34.17 5.54
C LEU A 167 4.59 -35.61 5.89
N GLU A 168 4.07 -35.86 7.10
CA GLU A 168 3.62 -37.20 7.49
C GLU A 168 2.47 -37.70 6.60
N HIS A 169 1.56 -36.82 6.21
CA HIS A 169 0.44 -37.20 5.34
C HIS A 169 0.84 -37.39 3.87
N ASN A 170 1.61 -36.45 3.30
CA ASN A 170 1.80 -36.36 1.85
C ASN A 170 3.16 -36.93 1.39
N VAL A 171 4.14 -36.96 2.29
CA VAL A 171 5.55 -37.17 1.97
C VAL A 171 6.20 -38.16 2.96
N PRO A 172 5.59 -39.33 3.26
CA PRO A 172 5.93 -40.17 4.43
C PRO A 172 7.35 -40.79 4.39
N TRP A 173 8.08 -40.65 3.29
CA TRP A 173 9.47 -41.08 3.16
C TRP A 173 10.47 -40.11 3.81
N ILE A 174 10.04 -38.92 4.22
CA ILE A 174 10.84 -37.95 4.96
C ILE A 174 10.63 -38.21 6.44
N ALA A 175 11.71 -38.42 7.20
CA ALA A 175 11.61 -38.62 8.63
C ALA A 175 11.39 -37.29 9.35
N THR A 176 10.39 -37.19 10.23
CA THR A 176 10.08 -35.94 10.93
C THR A 176 10.59 -35.94 12.37
N ALA A 177 11.17 -34.83 12.81
CA ALA A 177 11.53 -34.61 14.21
C ALA A 177 10.81 -33.37 14.72
N PHE A 178 10.14 -33.46 15.85
CA PHE A 178 9.46 -32.33 16.47
C PHE A 178 10.03 -32.05 17.86
N THR A 179 10.52 -30.83 18.08
CA THR A 179 11.06 -30.40 19.37
C THR A 179 10.21 -29.27 19.95
N THR A 180 9.54 -29.54 21.08
CA THR A 180 8.94 -28.46 21.90
C THR A 180 9.94 -28.00 22.95
N HIS A 181 10.22 -26.70 22.98
CA HIS A 181 11.08 -26.07 23.99
C HIS A 181 10.27 -25.65 25.21
N ALA A 182 8.96 -25.43 25.07
CA ALA A 182 8.04 -25.14 26.16
C ALA A 182 6.61 -25.55 25.77
N THR A 183 5.85 -26.13 26.69
CA THR A 183 4.43 -26.40 26.40
C THR A 183 3.61 -25.11 26.41
N VAL A 184 2.67 -24.98 25.47
CA VAL A 184 1.76 -23.81 25.40
C VAL A 184 1.00 -23.65 26.72
N LEU A 185 0.46 -24.75 27.26
CA LEU A 185 -0.27 -24.73 28.53
C LEU A 185 0.61 -24.47 29.75
N GLY A 186 1.81 -25.06 29.82
CA GLY A 186 2.73 -24.83 30.93
C GLY A 186 3.04 -23.34 31.10
N ARG A 187 3.40 -22.69 29.98
CA ARG A 187 3.65 -21.25 29.95
C ARG A 187 2.43 -20.41 30.33
N SER A 188 1.24 -20.75 29.80
CA SER A 188 0.00 -20.01 30.07
C SER A 188 -0.47 -20.14 31.52
N ILE A 189 -0.37 -21.33 32.12
CA ILE A 189 -0.72 -21.57 33.53
C ILE A 189 0.20 -20.77 34.44
N ALA A 190 1.51 -20.86 34.22
CA ALA A 190 2.51 -20.16 35.01
C ALA A 190 2.38 -18.63 34.88
N GLY A 191 2.17 -18.13 33.66
CA GLY A 191 2.01 -16.71 33.38
C GLY A 191 0.73 -16.10 33.98
N ASN A 192 -0.32 -16.90 34.16
CA ASN A 192 -1.59 -16.49 34.79
C ASN A 192 -1.63 -16.73 36.30
N ASN A 193 -0.46 -16.79 36.95
CA ASN A 193 -0.32 -16.91 38.40
C ASN A 193 -0.90 -18.19 39.03
N LYS A 194 -1.14 -19.25 38.24
CA LYS A 194 -1.66 -20.52 38.75
C LYS A 194 -0.51 -21.49 39.12
N PRO A 195 -0.66 -22.32 40.17
CA PRO A 195 0.35 -23.32 40.55
C PRO A 195 0.50 -24.39 39.46
N LEU A 196 1.62 -24.40 38.74
CA LEU A 196 1.83 -25.34 37.65
C LEU A 196 2.21 -26.74 38.16
N TYR A 197 3.30 -26.84 38.93
CA TYR A 197 3.95 -28.14 39.16
C TYR A 197 3.26 -28.98 40.25
N GLY A 198 2.73 -28.35 41.30
CA GLY A 198 2.01 -28.99 42.40
C GLY A 198 0.62 -29.47 42.00
N ASN A 199 -0.04 -28.77 41.09
CA ASN A 199 -1.43 -29.05 40.68
C ASN A 199 -1.55 -29.55 39.23
N MET A 200 -0.43 -29.88 38.56
CA MET A 200 -0.43 -30.26 37.13
C MET A 200 -1.49 -31.32 36.80
N LYS A 201 -1.60 -32.36 37.63
CA LYS A 201 -2.54 -33.49 37.44
C LYS A 201 -4.01 -33.11 37.58
N GLU A 202 -4.32 -31.98 38.23
CA GLU A 202 -5.69 -31.49 38.44
C GLU A 202 -6.21 -30.72 37.20
N TYR A 203 -5.30 -30.24 36.34
CA TYR A 203 -5.69 -29.50 35.14
C TYR A 203 -6.15 -30.43 34.03
N ASN A 204 -7.38 -30.21 33.55
CA ASN A 204 -7.84 -30.76 32.28
C ASN A 204 -7.27 -29.91 31.12
N PRO A 205 -6.41 -30.46 30.24
CA PRO A 205 -5.73 -29.68 29.21
C PRO A 205 -6.70 -28.94 28.27
N GLY A 206 -7.79 -29.60 27.85
CA GLY A 206 -8.77 -29.00 26.93
C GLY A 206 -9.59 -27.88 27.56
N GLN A 207 -9.92 -27.98 28.85
CA GLN A 207 -10.63 -26.92 29.57
C GLN A 207 -9.73 -25.69 29.80
N ILE A 208 -8.50 -25.90 30.27
CA ILE A 208 -7.53 -24.83 30.53
C ILE A 208 -7.14 -24.13 29.21
N ALA A 209 -6.97 -24.86 28.11
CA ALA A 209 -6.67 -24.26 26.82
C ALA A 209 -7.76 -23.29 26.35
N ARG A 210 -9.03 -23.61 26.62
CA ARG A 210 -10.16 -22.69 26.35
C ARG A 210 -10.21 -21.52 27.31
N GLU A 211 -9.94 -21.75 28.60
CA GLU A 211 -9.91 -20.69 29.63
C GLU A 211 -8.89 -19.60 29.28
N PHE A 212 -7.71 -19.99 28.77
CA PHE A 212 -6.66 -19.05 28.37
C PHE A 212 -6.69 -18.67 26.89
N ASN A 213 -7.73 -19.06 26.14
CA ASN A 213 -7.88 -18.77 24.72
C ASN A 213 -6.68 -19.21 23.85
N VAL A 214 -6.11 -20.38 24.15
CA VAL A 214 -4.97 -21.00 23.42
C VAL A 214 -5.33 -22.38 22.86
N ALA A 215 -6.62 -22.66 22.67
CA ALA A 215 -7.10 -23.96 22.21
C ALA A 215 -6.50 -24.38 20.86
N ALA A 216 -6.43 -23.48 19.89
CA ALA A 216 -5.83 -23.79 18.58
C ALA A 216 -4.33 -24.10 18.66
N LYS A 217 -3.55 -23.30 19.40
CA LYS A 217 -2.12 -23.52 19.63
C LYS A 217 -1.86 -24.86 20.32
N GLN A 218 -2.63 -25.15 21.38
CA GLN A 218 -2.54 -26.42 22.09
C GLN A 218 -2.94 -27.61 21.20
N SER A 219 -3.97 -27.46 20.36
CA SER A 219 -4.39 -28.50 19.43
C SER A 219 -3.28 -28.80 18.43
N LEU A 220 -2.65 -27.78 17.85
CA LEU A 220 -1.55 -27.94 16.91
C LEU A 220 -0.33 -28.59 17.59
N GLU A 221 0.09 -28.09 18.74
CA GLU A 221 1.23 -28.65 19.49
C GLU A 221 1.00 -30.14 19.82
N LYS A 222 -0.18 -30.47 20.34
CA LYS A 222 -0.54 -31.83 20.73
C LYS A 222 -0.56 -32.80 19.55
N ILE A 223 -1.22 -32.43 18.45
CA ILE A 223 -1.33 -33.30 17.28
C ILE A 223 0.06 -33.45 16.63
N THR A 224 0.81 -32.36 16.49
CA THR A 224 2.18 -32.40 15.95
C THR A 224 3.07 -33.34 16.77
N ALA A 225 3.02 -33.22 18.10
CA ALA A 225 3.73 -34.15 18.97
C ALA A 225 3.30 -35.60 18.70
N ALA A 226 2.00 -35.88 18.62
CA ALA A 226 1.47 -37.21 18.35
C ALA A 226 2.01 -37.82 17.04
N GLU A 227 1.96 -37.07 15.95
CA GLU A 227 2.24 -37.53 14.59
C GLU A 227 3.73 -37.60 14.25
N ALA A 228 4.58 -36.76 14.85
CA ALA A 228 6.02 -36.74 14.55
C ALA A 228 6.71 -38.09 14.84
N ASP A 229 7.67 -38.48 13.98
CA ASP A 229 8.43 -39.72 14.17
C ASP A 229 9.17 -39.73 15.48
N VAL A 230 9.90 -38.65 15.74
CA VAL A 230 10.57 -38.46 17.02
C VAL A 230 10.08 -37.17 17.64
N PHE A 231 9.57 -37.28 18.86
CA PHE A 231 9.15 -36.15 19.66
C PHE A 231 10.19 -35.90 20.77
N THR A 232 10.75 -34.70 20.80
CA THR A 232 11.81 -34.31 21.74
C THR A 232 11.42 -33.07 22.54
N THR A 233 12.07 -32.90 23.70
CA THR A 233 12.03 -31.66 24.48
C THR A 233 13.38 -31.38 25.11
N VAL A 234 13.53 -30.22 25.74
CA VAL A 234 14.83 -29.71 26.19
C VAL A 234 15.21 -30.09 27.62
N SER A 235 14.26 -30.59 28.42
CA SER A 235 14.54 -30.97 29.81
C SER A 235 13.58 -32.02 30.36
N GLU A 236 14.00 -32.69 31.42
CA GLU A 236 13.18 -33.67 32.14
C GLU A 236 11.93 -33.06 32.80
N ILE A 237 11.97 -31.78 33.18
CA ILE A 237 10.80 -31.12 33.77
C ILE A 237 9.73 -30.86 32.70
N THR A 238 10.14 -30.40 31.52
CA THR A 238 9.23 -30.19 30.38
C THR A 238 8.75 -31.52 29.79
N SER A 239 9.54 -32.59 29.88
CA SER A 239 9.10 -33.94 29.49
C SER A 239 7.86 -34.40 30.27
N LYS A 240 7.82 -34.11 31.58
CA LYS A 240 6.65 -34.38 32.43
C LYS A 240 5.43 -33.54 32.06
N GLU A 241 5.64 -32.28 31.67
CA GLU A 241 4.57 -31.41 31.15
C GLU A 241 3.99 -31.97 29.85
N CYS A 242 4.85 -32.36 28.91
CA CYS A 242 4.45 -32.92 27.62
C CYS A 242 3.59 -34.19 27.80
N SER A 243 4.03 -35.08 28.69
CA SER A 243 3.32 -36.32 29.01
C SER A 243 1.89 -36.05 29.49
N HIS A 244 1.67 -34.99 30.28
CA HIS A 244 0.35 -34.63 30.79
C HIS A 244 -0.49 -33.77 29.82
N PHE A 245 0.07 -32.67 29.31
CA PHE A 245 -0.69 -31.71 28.50
C PHE A 245 -0.86 -32.14 27.04
N LEU A 246 0.16 -32.77 26.46
CA LEU A 246 0.13 -33.25 25.07
C LEU A 246 -0.33 -34.71 25.02
N GLY A 247 -0.15 -35.48 26.10
CA GLY A 247 -0.56 -36.89 26.14
C GLY A 247 0.37 -37.81 25.35
N LYS A 248 1.62 -37.37 25.11
CA LYS A 248 2.70 -38.18 24.51
C LYS A 248 3.96 -38.02 25.35
N ASP A 249 4.54 -39.16 25.72
CA ASP A 249 5.86 -39.21 26.37
C ASP A 249 6.94 -38.81 25.36
N VAL A 250 7.96 -38.10 25.83
CA VAL A 250 9.07 -37.64 24.99
C VAL A 250 9.99 -38.82 24.64
N ASP A 251 10.32 -39.02 23.37
CA ASP A 251 11.18 -40.11 22.90
C ASP A 251 12.64 -39.94 23.36
N ILE A 252 13.12 -38.69 23.42
CA ILE A 252 14.46 -38.31 23.87
C ILE A 252 14.49 -36.85 24.33
N VAL A 253 15.17 -36.58 25.45
CA VAL A 253 15.49 -35.21 25.86
C VAL A 253 16.73 -34.75 25.12
N THR A 254 16.67 -33.57 24.52
CA THR A 254 17.74 -32.89 23.78
C THR A 254 18.13 -31.62 24.53
N PRO A 255 18.99 -31.71 25.59
CA PRO A 255 19.41 -30.55 26.38
C PRO A 255 20.12 -29.54 25.48
N ASN A 256 19.97 -28.25 25.80
CA ASN A 256 20.57 -27.21 24.98
C ASN A 256 21.99 -26.91 25.44
N GLY A 257 22.92 -26.97 24.49
CA GLY A 257 24.28 -26.53 24.72
C GLY A 257 24.47 -25.06 24.38
N PHE A 258 25.73 -24.66 24.42
CA PHE A 258 26.20 -23.35 23.97
C PHE A 258 27.56 -23.50 23.28
N GLU A 259 27.88 -22.54 22.42
CA GLU A 259 29.13 -22.47 21.63
C GLU A 259 30.00 -21.32 22.15
N ASP A 260 31.31 -21.52 22.32
CA ASP A 260 32.20 -20.55 22.96
C ASP A 260 32.84 -19.55 22.00
N SER A 261 32.59 -19.67 20.70
CA SER A 261 33.25 -18.88 19.63
C SER A 261 33.12 -17.35 19.74
N PHE A 262 32.17 -16.84 20.52
CA PHE A 262 31.95 -15.39 20.74
C PHE A 262 32.25 -14.92 22.16
N VAL A 263 32.75 -15.81 23.03
CA VAL A 263 33.33 -15.42 24.32
C VAL A 263 34.74 -14.87 24.08
N PRO A 264 35.08 -13.68 24.58
CA PRO A 264 36.42 -13.10 24.39
C PRO A 264 37.53 -13.97 24.99
N ASP A 265 38.70 -14.00 24.33
CA ASP A 265 39.92 -14.61 24.88
C ASP A 265 40.41 -13.86 26.14
N GLU A 266 41.34 -14.44 26.91
CA GLU A 266 41.80 -13.87 28.19
C GLU A 266 42.29 -12.41 28.11
N ILE A 267 42.91 -12.00 27.00
CA ILE A 267 43.46 -10.65 26.82
C ILE A 267 42.32 -9.68 26.52
N SER A 268 41.48 -10.02 25.54
CA SER A 268 40.34 -9.17 25.14
C SER A 268 39.22 -9.14 26.18
N PHE A 269 39.11 -10.16 27.03
CA PHE A 269 38.11 -10.27 28.09
C PHE A 269 38.22 -9.15 29.11
N ALA A 270 39.43 -8.86 29.60
CA ALA A 270 39.65 -7.82 30.62
C ALA A 270 39.32 -6.42 30.08
N GLU A 271 39.72 -6.13 28.85
CA GLU A 271 39.43 -4.86 28.17
C GLU A 271 37.93 -4.68 27.93
N LYS A 272 37.27 -5.66 27.31
CA LYS A 272 35.81 -5.62 27.06
C LYS A 272 35.01 -5.49 28.34
N ARG A 273 35.41 -6.21 29.40
CA ARG A 273 34.79 -6.06 30.72
C ARG A 273 34.88 -4.64 31.27
N ASN A 274 36.06 -4.02 31.20
CA ASN A 274 36.26 -2.67 31.70
C ASN A 274 35.40 -1.66 30.92
N THR A 275 35.36 -1.77 29.59
CA THR A 275 34.51 -0.92 28.73
C THR A 275 33.03 -1.09 29.06
N ALA A 276 32.54 -2.34 29.14
CA ALA A 276 31.15 -2.63 29.47
C ALA A 276 30.76 -2.12 30.85
N ARG A 277 31.65 -2.33 31.84
CA ARG A 277 31.45 -1.88 33.21
C ARG A 277 31.41 -0.35 33.31
N GLN A 278 32.28 0.34 32.57
CA GLN A 278 32.26 1.79 32.52
C GLN A 278 30.95 2.28 31.89
N LYS A 279 30.51 1.66 30.79
CA LYS A 279 29.22 2.01 30.15
C LYS A 279 28.03 1.80 31.08
N LEU A 280 27.98 0.69 31.83
CA LEU A 280 26.96 0.44 32.84
C LEU A 280 26.97 1.53 33.92
N LYS A 281 28.16 1.94 34.36
CA LYS A 281 28.31 3.02 35.34
C LYS A 281 27.82 4.36 34.78
N ASP A 282 28.24 4.74 33.58
CA ASP A 282 27.87 6.02 32.95
C ASP A 282 26.34 6.12 32.79
N VAL A 283 25.70 5.04 32.31
CA VAL A 283 24.24 4.99 32.19
C VAL A 283 23.57 5.03 33.56
N ALA A 284 24.11 4.34 34.56
CA ALA A 284 23.55 4.39 35.92
C ALA A 284 23.62 5.79 36.51
N GLU A 285 24.77 6.47 36.40
CA GLU A 285 24.95 7.83 36.89
C GLU A 285 24.04 8.83 36.14
N ALA A 286 23.87 8.65 34.82
CA ALA A 286 22.94 9.45 34.03
C ALA A 286 21.48 9.25 34.47
N VAL A 287 21.04 8.00 34.70
CA VAL A 287 19.68 7.71 35.17
C VAL A 287 19.46 8.21 36.59
N LEU A 288 20.43 8.05 37.49
CA LEU A 288 20.29 8.40 38.91
C LEU A 288 20.45 9.92 39.16
N GLY A 289 21.22 10.61 38.31
CA GLY A 289 21.54 12.02 38.43
C GLY A 289 22.68 12.34 39.43
N TYR A 290 23.43 11.33 39.88
CA TYR A 290 24.57 11.48 40.79
C TYR A 290 25.64 10.39 40.58
N SER A 291 26.86 10.62 41.08
CA SER A 291 27.99 9.71 40.90
C SER A 291 27.96 8.51 41.84
N LEU A 292 28.38 7.35 41.34
CA LEU A 292 28.45 6.09 42.07
C LEU A 292 29.89 5.77 42.52
N PRO A 293 30.07 5.12 43.69
CA PRO A 293 31.37 4.60 44.14
C PRO A 293 32.03 3.68 43.11
N ALA A 294 33.37 3.69 43.05
CA ALA A 294 34.12 2.87 42.08
C ALA A 294 33.97 1.35 42.31
N ASP A 295 33.71 0.94 43.56
CA ASP A 295 33.55 -0.46 43.96
C ASP A 295 32.09 -0.95 43.94
N THR A 296 31.18 -0.17 43.34
CA THR A 296 29.75 -0.52 43.17
C THR A 296 29.57 -1.87 42.48
N VAL A 297 28.70 -2.74 43.00
CA VAL A 297 28.40 -4.05 42.44
C VAL A 297 27.24 -3.96 41.43
N PHE A 298 27.44 -4.41 40.20
CA PHE A 298 26.39 -4.46 39.18
C PHE A 298 25.75 -5.84 39.09
N ILE A 299 24.42 -5.89 39.24
CA ILE A 299 23.63 -7.12 39.22
C ILE A 299 22.72 -7.14 37.99
N ALA A 300 22.76 -8.19 37.18
CA ALA A 300 21.91 -8.35 36.00
C ALA A 300 20.69 -9.25 36.27
N ASN A 301 19.53 -8.82 35.76
CA ASN A 301 18.40 -9.67 35.43
C ASN A 301 17.98 -9.35 33.98
N SER A 302 17.77 -10.38 33.15
CA SER A 302 17.49 -10.21 31.72
C SER A 302 16.68 -11.38 31.18
N GLY A 303 16.00 -11.17 30.06
CA GLY A 303 15.18 -12.18 29.40
C GLY A 303 13.95 -11.58 28.74
N ARG A 304 12.98 -12.45 28.39
CA ARG A 304 11.66 -12.00 27.93
C ARG A 304 10.91 -11.35 29.08
N TYR A 305 10.07 -10.37 28.80
CA TYR A 305 9.32 -9.67 29.82
C TYR A 305 8.13 -10.50 30.35
N GLU A 306 8.44 -11.52 31.16
CA GLU A 306 7.48 -12.40 31.82
C GLU A 306 7.61 -12.24 33.35
N PHE A 307 6.84 -11.30 33.91
CA PHE A 307 7.01 -10.79 35.27
C PHE A 307 7.19 -11.87 36.35
N ARG A 308 6.31 -12.88 36.41
CA ARG A 308 6.42 -13.99 37.37
C ARG A 308 7.31 -15.14 36.86
N ASN A 309 7.19 -15.53 35.60
CA ASN A 309 7.90 -16.69 35.06
C ASN A 309 9.42 -16.52 35.12
N LYS A 310 9.92 -15.32 34.80
CA LYS A 310 11.34 -14.96 34.94
C LYS A 310 11.72 -14.51 36.36
N GLY A 311 10.74 -14.45 37.27
CA GLY A 311 10.97 -14.12 38.68
C GLY A 311 11.35 -12.67 38.92
N LEU A 312 10.86 -11.72 38.11
CA LEU A 312 11.09 -10.29 38.34
C LEU A 312 10.44 -9.83 39.64
N ASP A 313 9.25 -10.36 39.93
CA ASP A 313 8.54 -10.15 41.20
C ASP A 313 9.44 -10.42 42.42
N ILE A 314 9.97 -11.63 42.51
CA ILE A 314 10.78 -12.07 43.66
C ILE A 314 12.21 -11.51 43.63
N PHE A 315 12.73 -11.15 42.46
CA PHE A 315 14.00 -10.44 42.32
C PHE A 315 13.89 -9.04 42.93
N ILE A 316 12.83 -8.29 42.60
CA ILE A 316 12.57 -6.97 43.17
C ILE A 316 12.26 -7.07 44.67
N ASP A 317 11.49 -8.06 45.10
CA ASP A 317 11.22 -8.28 46.53
C ASP A 317 12.51 -8.61 47.32
N ALA A 318 13.44 -9.36 46.72
CA ALA A 318 14.74 -9.65 47.34
C ALA A 318 15.60 -8.38 47.49
N LEU A 319 15.62 -7.51 46.46
CA LEU A 319 16.29 -6.21 46.52
C LEU A 319 15.64 -5.28 47.56
N GLY A 320 14.31 -5.27 47.65
CA GLY A 320 13.56 -4.52 48.66
C GLY A 320 13.91 -4.96 50.08
N ARG A 321 13.99 -6.28 50.33
CA ARG A 321 14.43 -6.82 51.63
C ARG A 321 15.91 -6.53 51.93
N LEU A 322 16.76 -6.54 50.91
CA LEU A 322 18.18 -6.20 51.03
C LEU A 322 18.37 -4.71 51.41
N SER A 323 17.56 -3.81 50.85
CA SER A 323 17.61 -2.37 51.11
C SER A 323 17.18 -1.99 52.54
N LYS A 324 16.10 -2.59 53.08
CA LYS A 324 15.47 -2.14 54.33
C LYS A 324 16.17 -2.57 55.63
N ASN A 325 16.94 -3.66 55.63
CA ASN A 325 17.28 -4.36 56.87
C ASN A 325 18.77 -4.42 57.18
N GLU A 326 19.66 -3.89 56.33
CA GLU A 326 21.09 -4.15 56.43
C GLU A 326 21.98 -3.00 55.94
N LYS A 327 23.15 -2.84 56.58
CA LYS A 327 24.22 -1.98 56.09
C LYS A 327 25.16 -2.81 55.21
N LEU A 328 25.19 -2.52 53.92
CA LEU A 328 26.03 -3.23 52.94
C LEU A 328 27.46 -2.71 52.96
N LYS A 329 28.42 -3.60 52.65
CA LYS A 329 29.86 -3.25 52.55
C LYS A 329 30.17 -2.42 51.31
N LYS A 330 29.48 -2.69 50.20
CA LYS A 330 29.55 -2.00 48.91
C LYS A 330 28.13 -1.67 48.46
N GLU A 331 27.95 -0.60 47.70
CA GLU A 331 26.67 -0.31 47.06
C GLU A 331 26.41 -1.26 45.89
N CYS A 332 25.15 -1.45 45.51
CA CYS A 332 24.81 -2.21 44.31
C CYS A 332 23.74 -1.53 43.45
N VAL A 333 23.87 -1.70 42.13
CA VAL A 333 22.85 -1.32 41.14
C VAL A 333 22.38 -2.56 40.39
N ALA A 334 21.10 -2.86 40.52
CA ALA A 334 20.45 -3.93 39.79
C ALA A 334 19.86 -3.43 38.47
N PHE A 335 20.22 -4.06 37.36
CA PHE A 335 19.65 -3.78 36.04
C PHE A 335 18.64 -4.84 35.65
N ILE A 336 17.44 -4.40 35.27
CA ILE A 336 16.45 -5.21 34.58
C ILE A 336 16.57 -4.89 33.09
N MET A 337 17.10 -5.81 32.30
CA MET A 337 17.32 -5.67 30.86
C MET A 337 16.33 -6.56 30.11
N MET A 338 15.07 -6.11 30.05
CA MET A 338 13.97 -6.87 29.43
C MET A 338 13.14 -5.95 28.54
N PRO A 339 12.96 -6.26 27.25
CA PRO A 339 12.20 -5.41 26.33
C PRO A 339 10.74 -5.29 26.79
N ALA A 340 10.24 -4.06 26.88
CA ALA A 340 8.85 -3.74 27.22
C ALA A 340 8.25 -2.75 26.22
N TYR A 341 6.98 -2.40 26.42
CA TYR A 341 6.29 -1.49 25.51
C TYR A 341 6.72 -0.02 25.75
N HIS A 342 7.68 0.45 24.96
CA HIS A 342 8.31 1.77 25.09
C HIS A 342 8.13 2.67 23.86
N LYS A 343 8.21 3.99 24.07
CA LYS A 343 8.10 5.07 23.05
C LYS A 343 9.45 5.51 22.47
N GLY A 344 10.55 4.99 22.99
CA GLY A 344 11.91 5.33 22.56
C GLY A 344 12.84 5.65 23.73
N PRO A 345 14.13 5.88 23.47
CA PRO A 345 15.10 6.28 24.48
C PRO A 345 14.72 7.62 25.11
N ARG A 346 15.08 7.79 26.38
CA ARG A 346 14.89 9.07 27.07
C ARG A 346 15.83 10.13 26.50
N GLN A 347 15.27 11.28 26.10
CA GLN A 347 16.03 12.32 25.44
C GLN A 347 17.05 12.97 26.38
N ASP A 348 16.68 13.21 27.64
CA ASP A 348 17.59 13.77 28.64
C ASP A 348 18.83 12.88 28.86
N LEU A 349 18.65 11.55 28.90
CA LEU A 349 19.76 10.62 29.02
C LEU A 349 20.66 10.59 27.79
N MET A 350 20.10 10.70 26.59
CA MET A 350 20.89 10.80 25.35
C MET A 350 21.77 12.05 25.36
N GLU A 351 21.20 13.19 25.76
CA GLU A 351 21.91 14.45 25.86
C GLU A 351 23.03 14.41 26.93
N ILE A 352 22.80 13.75 28.07
CA ILE A 352 23.82 13.55 29.12
C ILE A 352 24.96 12.64 28.63
N LEU A 353 24.62 11.52 27.97
CA LEU A 353 25.60 10.50 27.61
C LEU A 353 26.42 10.85 26.37
N TYR A 354 25.86 11.63 25.44
CA TYR A 354 26.46 11.85 24.12
C TYR A 354 26.70 13.32 23.76
N ASN A 355 26.06 14.28 24.44
CA ASN A 355 26.10 15.70 24.09
C ASN A 355 26.52 16.62 25.27
N ASP A 356 27.15 16.06 26.32
CA ASP A 356 27.66 16.79 27.50
C ASP A 356 26.63 17.62 28.29
N SER A 357 25.33 17.31 28.19
CA SER A 357 24.28 17.96 28.98
C SER A 357 24.29 17.52 30.45
N LYS A 358 23.65 18.33 31.31
CA LYS A 358 23.44 18.04 32.74
C LYS A 358 21.97 18.14 33.18
N GLU A 359 21.07 18.38 32.23
CA GLU A 359 19.63 18.46 32.54
C GLU A 359 19.06 17.06 32.70
N HIS A 360 18.41 16.81 33.84
CA HIS A 360 17.83 15.51 34.21
C HIS A 360 16.34 15.67 34.51
N GLU A 361 15.49 14.84 33.89
CA GLU A 361 14.02 14.95 33.98
C GLU A 361 13.42 14.40 35.28
N GLY A 362 14.24 13.87 36.20
CA GLY A 362 13.82 13.44 37.54
C GLY A 362 13.38 11.99 37.68
N ASP A 363 13.09 11.27 36.59
CA ASP A 363 12.89 9.81 36.62
C ASP A 363 14.24 9.11 36.86
N ARG A 364 14.31 8.29 37.92
CA ARG A 364 15.52 7.57 38.36
C ARG A 364 15.49 6.07 38.11
N TYR A 365 14.52 5.57 37.37
CA TYR A 365 14.30 4.13 37.16
C TYR A 365 14.46 3.74 35.70
N LEU A 366 13.94 4.53 34.77
CA LEU A 366 13.82 4.14 33.37
C LEU A 366 14.95 4.70 32.51
N THR A 367 15.41 3.90 31.54
CA THR A 367 16.28 4.39 30.44
C THR A 367 15.50 4.82 29.19
N HIS A 368 14.26 4.36 29.04
CA HIS A 368 13.38 4.59 27.89
C HIS A 368 11.97 4.93 28.38
N TYR A 369 11.22 5.75 27.66
CA TYR A 369 9.86 6.11 28.04
C TYR A 369 8.90 4.94 27.86
N LEU A 370 8.24 4.46 28.92
CA LEU A 370 7.17 3.46 28.81
C LEU A 370 5.86 4.10 28.29
N HIS A 371 5.04 3.33 27.58
CA HIS A 371 3.70 3.80 27.18
C HIS A 371 2.77 3.99 28.39
N TYR A 372 2.83 3.08 29.37
CA TYR A 372 1.93 3.07 30.54
C TYR A 372 2.72 2.82 31.85
N PRO A 373 3.59 3.76 32.27
CA PRO A 373 4.49 3.55 33.41
C PRO A 373 3.75 3.27 34.74
N SER A 374 2.57 3.85 34.95
CA SER A 374 1.77 3.62 36.17
C SER A 374 1.12 2.24 36.24
N ALA A 375 0.92 1.58 35.10
CA ALA A 375 0.34 0.24 35.00
C ALA A 375 1.41 -0.85 34.88
N ASP A 376 2.68 -0.48 34.70
CA ASP A 376 3.77 -1.43 34.50
C ASP A 376 4.07 -2.23 35.78
N PRO A 377 4.07 -3.58 35.74
CA PRO A 377 4.28 -4.42 36.91
C PRO A 377 5.62 -4.24 37.61
N VAL A 378 6.71 -3.95 36.85
CA VAL A 378 8.03 -3.71 37.42
C VAL A 378 8.03 -2.40 38.19
N ILE A 379 7.51 -1.32 37.61
CA ILE A 379 7.42 -0.01 38.28
C ILE A 379 6.53 -0.09 39.53
N GLN A 380 5.38 -0.75 39.44
CA GLN A 380 4.49 -0.95 40.60
C GLN A 380 5.18 -1.74 41.72
N ARG A 381 5.94 -2.78 41.38
CA ARG A 381 6.63 -3.62 42.36
C ARG A 381 7.84 -2.93 43.00
N ILE A 382 8.57 -2.11 42.24
CA ILE A 382 9.63 -1.23 42.76
C ILE A 382 9.05 -0.27 43.81
N SER A 383 7.94 0.39 43.47
CA SER A 383 7.23 1.30 44.37
C SER A 383 6.70 0.59 45.62
N ALA A 384 6.09 -0.58 45.47
CA ALA A 384 5.61 -1.40 46.60
C ALA A 384 6.75 -1.79 47.58
N ASN A 385 7.96 -1.99 47.06
CA ASN A 385 9.14 -2.28 47.85
C ASN A 385 9.85 -1.05 48.42
N GLN A 386 9.42 0.17 48.10
CA GLN A 386 10.03 1.44 48.54
C GLN A 386 11.51 1.55 48.12
N LEU A 387 11.84 1.05 46.93
CA LEU A 387 13.15 1.28 46.31
C LEU A 387 13.11 2.66 45.64
N ASP A 388 13.73 3.67 46.27
CA ASP A 388 13.59 5.08 45.87
C ASP A 388 14.76 5.63 45.03
N ASN A 389 15.83 4.85 44.87
CA ASN A 389 17.07 5.26 44.22
C ASN A 389 17.66 6.59 44.76
N SER A 390 17.40 6.90 46.03
CA SER A 390 18.05 8.01 46.74
C SER A 390 19.57 7.83 46.81
N GLU A 391 20.30 8.94 46.94
CA GLU A 391 21.77 8.91 47.02
C GLU A 391 22.22 8.13 48.27
N GLU A 392 21.44 8.20 49.34
CA GLU A 392 21.68 7.50 50.61
C GLU A 392 21.36 5.99 50.56
N SER A 393 20.55 5.52 49.61
CA SER A 393 20.19 4.10 49.48
C SER A 393 21.38 3.28 48.99
N GLN A 394 21.77 2.20 49.68
CA GLN A 394 22.86 1.32 49.22
C GLN A 394 22.44 0.35 48.10
N VAL A 395 21.13 0.23 47.81
CA VAL A 395 20.57 -0.65 46.77
C VAL A 395 19.78 0.21 45.79
N LYS A 396 20.22 0.22 44.53
CA LYS A 396 19.57 0.91 43.41
C LYS A 396 19.04 -0.08 42.38
N ILE A 397 18.04 0.33 41.61
CA ILE A 397 17.43 -0.47 40.53
C ILE A 397 17.19 0.37 39.28
N ILE A 398 17.59 -0.14 38.12
CA ILE A 398 17.39 0.50 36.81
C ILE A 398 16.68 -0.49 35.89
N PHE A 399 15.63 -0.01 35.23
CA PHE A 399 14.88 -0.75 34.22
C PHE A 399 15.22 -0.24 32.82
N ALA A 400 15.76 -1.14 32.01
CA ALA A 400 16.05 -0.95 30.60
C ALA A 400 15.04 -1.73 29.74
N PRO A 401 13.93 -1.09 29.34
CA PRO A 401 12.83 -1.76 28.66
C PRO A 401 13.04 -1.92 27.15
N SER A 402 14.27 -2.13 26.67
CA SER A 402 14.62 -2.18 25.24
C SER A 402 15.50 -3.40 24.90
N TYR A 403 15.53 -3.79 23.62
CA TYR A 403 16.47 -4.80 23.14
C TYR A 403 17.89 -4.24 23.03
N LEU A 404 18.87 -4.97 23.59
CA LEU A 404 20.29 -4.60 23.53
C LEU A 404 20.96 -5.21 22.30
N ASN A 405 20.69 -4.64 21.14
CA ASN A 405 21.20 -5.05 19.83
C ASN A 405 22.29 -4.10 19.29
N GLY A 406 22.68 -3.08 20.05
CA GLY A 406 23.70 -2.10 19.67
C GLY A 406 23.17 -0.77 19.12
N ASN A 407 21.85 -0.59 19.00
CA ASN A 407 21.25 0.66 18.52
C ASN A 407 20.04 1.14 19.35
N ASP A 408 20.02 0.81 20.65
CA ASP A 408 18.93 1.18 21.56
C ASP A 408 18.91 2.68 21.91
N GLY A 409 19.94 3.44 21.55
CA GLY A 409 20.03 4.88 21.80
C GLY A 409 20.62 5.24 23.17
N ILE A 410 20.65 4.31 24.14
CA ILE A 410 21.20 4.55 25.48
C ILE A 410 22.53 3.80 25.69
N PHE A 411 22.53 2.48 25.58
CA PHE A 411 23.71 1.65 25.78
C PHE A 411 24.56 1.56 24.51
N ASN A 412 23.92 1.40 23.34
CA ASN A 412 24.56 1.22 22.04
C ASN A 412 25.64 0.11 22.06
N LEU A 413 25.39 -0.94 22.85
CA LEU A 413 26.18 -2.16 22.92
C LEU A 413 25.27 -3.37 22.79
N SER A 414 25.80 -4.46 22.22
CA SER A 414 25.08 -5.73 22.17
C SER A 414 24.90 -6.30 23.59
N TYR A 415 23.89 -7.17 23.77
CA TYR A 415 23.65 -7.86 25.04
C TYR A 415 24.92 -8.53 25.59
N TYR A 416 25.67 -9.26 24.76
CA TYR A 416 26.88 -9.96 25.20
C TYR A 416 28.04 -9.01 25.50
N ASP A 417 28.19 -7.93 24.72
CA ASP A 417 29.20 -6.90 24.99
C ASP A 417 28.89 -6.10 26.26
N LEU A 418 27.63 -6.03 26.69
CA LEU A 418 27.24 -5.41 27.96
C LEU A 418 27.28 -6.41 29.14
N LEU A 419 26.84 -7.65 28.92
CA LEU A 419 26.75 -8.72 29.92
C LEU A 419 28.07 -8.90 30.67
N ILE A 420 29.19 -8.91 29.94
CA ILE A 420 30.54 -9.07 30.48
C ILE A 420 30.92 -8.01 31.54
N GLY A 421 30.22 -6.87 31.62
CA GLY A 421 30.44 -5.82 32.63
C GLY A 421 29.88 -6.12 34.02
N PHE A 422 28.90 -7.03 34.13
CA PHE A 422 28.20 -7.33 35.39
C PHE A 422 29.04 -8.17 36.37
N ASP A 423 28.79 -8.02 37.67
CA ASP A 423 29.48 -8.76 38.73
C ASP A 423 28.74 -10.02 39.15
N LEU A 424 27.41 -9.95 39.15
CA LEU A 424 26.49 -11.02 39.54
C LEU A 424 25.28 -11.01 38.60
N SER A 425 24.67 -12.15 38.37
CA SER A 425 23.36 -12.22 37.72
C SER A 425 22.36 -13.05 38.54
N ALA A 426 21.08 -12.73 38.42
CA ALA A 426 20.02 -13.40 39.15
C ALA A 426 18.82 -13.66 38.24
N PHE A 427 18.57 -14.94 37.96
CA PHE A 427 17.45 -15.43 37.16
C PHE A 427 16.64 -16.41 38.00
N PRO A 428 15.88 -15.91 38.99
CA PRO A 428 15.17 -16.77 39.92
C PRO A 428 13.88 -17.30 39.29
N SER A 429 13.93 -17.89 38.09
CA SER A 429 12.75 -18.26 37.29
C SER A 429 11.81 -19.25 37.99
N TYR A 430 10.50 -19.07 37.76
CA TYR A 430 9.44 -20.03 38.13
C TYR A 430 9.19 -21.02 36.99
N TYR A 431 9.09 -20.51 35.77
CA TYR A 431 8.87 -21.30 34.56
C TYR A 431 10.00 -21.04 33.57
N GLU A 432 10.92 -22.00 33.50
CA GLU A 432 12.08 -21.92 32.61
C GLU A 432 12.48 -23.33 32.14
N PRO A 433 11.98 -23.76 30.97
CA PRO A 433 12.19 -25.12 30.46
C PRO A 433 13.65 -25.55 30.39
N TRP A 434 14.55 -24.63 30.02
CA TRP A 434 16.00 -24.82 30.08
C TRP A 434 16.66 -23.77 30.95
N GLY A 435 16.93 -22.57 30.41
CA GLY A 435 17.63 -21.50 31.14
C GLY A 435 18.93 -21.12 30.44
N TYR A 436 18.80 -20.40 29.32
CA TYR A 436 19.96 -19.89 28.58
C TYR A 436 20.66 -18.77 29.32
N THR A 437 19.91 -17.81 29.83
CA THR A 437 20.46 -16.63 30.50
C THR A 437 21.39 -16.98 31.67
N PRO A 438 21.07 -17.97 32.54
CA PRO A 438 22.05 -18.44 33.52
C PRO A 438 23.28 -19.11 32.89
N LEU A 439 23.12 -19.95 31.86
CA LEU A 439 24.25 -20.57 31.16
C LEU A 439 25.17 -19.54 30.49
N GLU A 440 24.58 -18.58 29.77
CA GLU A 440 25.25 -17.43 29.15
C GLU A 440 26.07 -16.66 30.18
N SER A 441 25.46 -16.28 31.31
CA SER A 441 26.16 -15.53 32.36
C SER A 441 27.39 -16.27 32.87
N LEU A 442 27.26 -17.57 33.13
CA LEU A 442 28.37 -18.40 33.60
C LEU A 442 29.50 -18.48 32.57
N MET A 443 29.19 -18.56 31.27
CA MET A 443 30.21 -18.55 30.20
C MET A 443 30.99 -17.25 30.17
N PHE A 444 30.32 -16.11 30.35
CA PHE A 444 30.95 -14.80 30.54
C PHE A 444 31.58 -14.63 31.93
N SER A 445 31.82 -15.73 32.67
CA SER A 445 32.44 -15.77 33.98
C SER A 445 31.72 -14.91 35.02
N ILE A 446 30.39 -14.81 34.94
CA ILE A 446 29.55 -14.05 35.87
C ILE A 446 28.86 -15.06 36.79
N PRO A 447 29.13 -15.01 38.11
CA PRO A 447 28.40 -15.81 39.08
C PRO A 447 26.90 -15.58 39.00
N THR A 448 26.11 -16.64 39.17
CA THR A 448 24.68 -16.60 38.84
C THR A 448 23.78 -17.24 39.90
N ILE A 449 22.63 -16.62 40.17
CA ILE A 449 21.53 -17.21 40.93
C ILE A 449 20.49 -17.79 39.96
N THR A 450 20.09 -19.05 40.15
CA THR A 450 18.99 -19.70 39.43
C THR A 450 18.17 -20.59 40.39
N THR A 451 17.18 -21.34 39.89
CA THR A 451 16.26 -22.13 40.71
C THR A 451 16.24 -23.62 40.36
N SER A 452 15.67 -24.43 41.25
CA SER A 452 15.39 -25.86 41.03
C SER A 452 14.26 -26.13 40.03
N LEU A 453 13.53 -25.09 39.60
CA LEU A 453 12.50 -25.17 38.55
C LEU A 453 13.04 -24.79 37.16
N SER A 454 14.27 -24.28 37.08
CA SER A 454 15.00 -24.09 35.83
C SER A 454 15.62 -25.41 35.37
N GLY A 455 15.45 -25.78 34.10
CA GLY A 455 16.06 -26.99 33.53
C GLY A 455 17.58 -27.05 33.70
N PHE A 456 18.26 -25.93 33.47
CA PHE A 456 19.70 -25.77 33.62
C PHE A 456 20.11 -25.81 35.09
N GLY A 457 19.32 -25.21 35.99
CA GLY A 457 19.55 -25.32 37.44
C GLY A 457 19.56 -26.78 37.92
N ARG A 458 18.66 -27.62 37.40
CA ARG A 458 18.67 -29.07 37.66
C ARG A 458 19.87 -29.77 37.03
N TRP A 459 20.22 -29.42 35.79
CA TRP A 459 21.39 -29.95 35.11
C TRP A 459 22.67 -29.73 35.92
N VAL A 460 22.89 -28.51 36.43
CA VAL A 460 24.05 -28.20 37.29
C VAL A 460 24.06 -29.05 38.56
N ARG A 461 22.91 -29.23 39.23
CA ARG A 461 22.83 -30.06 40.45
C ARG A 461 23.20 -31.52 40.21
N GLU A 462 22.90 -32.04 39.01
CA GLU A 462 23.18 -33.42 38.64
C GLU A 462 24.64 -33.63 38.21
N TYR A 463 25.16 -32.72 37.38
CA TYR A 463 26.44 -32.92 36.68
C TYR A 463 27.63 -32.16 37.29
N PHE A 464 27.42 -31.21 38.21
CA PHE A 464 28.49 -30.43 38.82
C PHE A 464 28.45 -30.44 40.35
N LYS A 465 29.43 -31.08 40.98
CA LYS A 465 29.54 -31.16 42.45
C LYS A 465 30.30 -29.95 43.00
N ASN A 466 29.77 -29.35 44.07
CA ASN A 466 30.38 -28.24 44.82
C ASN A 466 30.62 -26.97 43.96
N PRO A 467 29.55 -26.25 43.56
CA PRO A 467 29.66 -25.03 42.76
C PRO A 467 30.35 -23.85 43.45
N GLY A 468 30.65 -23.94 44.75
CA GLY A 468 31.17 -22.82 45.54
C GLY A 468 30.27 -21.59 45.42
N ASN A 469 30.88 -20.42 45.19
CA ASN A 469 30.17 -19.16 44.96
C ASN A 469 29.94 -18.87 43.46
N GLY A 470 30.21 -19.82 42.56
CA GLY A 470 30.07 -19.64 41.11
C GLY A 470 28.61 -19.70 40.62
N ILE A 471 27.75 -20.48 41.28
CA ILE A 471 26.31 -20.51 41.02
C ILE A 471 25.54 -20.88 42.29
N ALA A 472 24.39 -20.26 42.50
CA ALA A 472 23.41 -20.65 43.52
C ALA A 472 22.16 -21.22 42.86
N VAL A 473 21.84 -22.50 43.12
CA VAL A 473 20.58 -23.12 42.66
C VAL A 473 19.60 -23.20 43.82
N ILE A 474 18.74 -22.19 43.94
CA ILE A 474 17.78 -22.03 45.05
C ILE A 474 16.60 -22.97 44.87
N GLU A 475 16.15 -23.59 45.97
CA GLU A 475 14.99 -24.47 45.93
C GLU A 475 13.70 -23.65 45.77
N ARG A 476 12.99 -23.82 44.66
CA ARG A 476 11.72 -23.13 44.38
C ARG A 476 10.59 -24.15 44.14
N THR A 477 9.44 -23.87 44.71
CA THR A 477 8.19 -24.62 44.61
C THR A 477 7.03 -23.64 44.48
N ASP A 478 5.81 -24.14 44.37
CA ASP A 478 4.61 -23.30 44.28
C ASP A 478 4.30 -22.53 45.58
N ASN A 479 4.85 -22.97 46.73
CA ASN A 479 4.39 -22.52 48.04
C ASN A 479 5.50 -21.96 48.95
N ASN A 480 6.74 -21.78 48.45
CA ASN A 480 7.89 -21.35 49.29
C ASN A 480 8.48 -19.99 48.88
N GLU A 481 7.69 -19.11 48.27
CA GLU A 481 8.15 -17.83 47.74
C GLU A 481 8.95 -17.00 48.74
N ASP A 482 8.47 -16.87 49.98
CA ASP A 482 9.16 -16.12 51.04
C ASP A 482 10.57 -16.64 51.36
N GLN A 483 10.75 -17.96 51.32
CA GLN A 483 12.05 -18.60 51.53
C GLN A 483 12.97 -18.35 50.34
N VAL A 484 12.44 -18.43 49.11
CA VAL A 484 13.21 -18.15 47.89
C VAL A 484 13.71 -16.71 47.90
N VAL A 485 12.85 -15.74 48.22
CA VAL A 485 13.23 -14.32 48.35
C VAL A 485 14.32 -14.15 49.42
N HIS A 486 14.20 -14.84 50.56
CA HIS A 486 15.23 -14.82 51.61
C HIS A 486 16.57 -15.36 51.10
N ASP A 487 16.59 -16.52 50.44
CA ASP A 487 17.80 -17.17 49.97
C ASP A 487 18.51 -16.35 48.88
N ILE A 488 17.75 -15.72 47.96
CA ILE A 488 18.30 -14.80 46.94
C ILE A 488 19.00 -13.63 47.64
N LYS A 489 18.32 -13.01 48.60
CA LYS A 489 18.83 -11.86 49.36
C LYS A 489 20.09 -12.23 50.15
N GLU A 490 20.13 -13.40 50.79
CA GLU A 490 21.32 -13.88 51.52
C GLU A 490 22.52 -14.10 50.59
N PHE A 491 22.29 -14.68 49.41
CA PHE A 491 23.36 -14.88 48.43
C PHE A 491 23.90 -13.55 47.88
N MET A 492 23.02 -12.60 47.54
CA MET A 492 23.42 -11.25 47.11
C MET A 492 24.26 -10.55 48.19
N ARG A 493 23.80 -10.58 49.45
CA ARG A 493 24.52 -9.99 50.58
C ARG A 493 25.90 -10.61 50.79
N MET A 494 25.97 -11.95 50.73
CA MET A 494 27.22 -12.69 50.82
C MET A 494 28.18 -12.26 49.70
N PHE A 495 27.69 -12.23 48.45
CA PHE A 495 28.48 -11.87 47.29
C PHE A 495 29.03 -10.44 47.36
N ILE A 496 28.19 -9.47 47.74
CA ILE A 496 28.57 -8.05 47.93
C ILE A 496 29.67 -7.90 49.00
N SER A 497 29.75 -8.83 49.96
CA SER A 497 30.73 -8.79 51.05
C SER A 497 32.08 -9.41 50.70
N LEU A 498 32.17 -10.17 49.59
CA LEU A 498 33.38 -10.89 49.17
C LEU A 498 34.56 -9.92 48.89
N SER A 499 35.77 -10.43 49.12
CA SER A 499 37.00 -9.80 48.65
C SER A 499 37.22 -10.02 47.15
N ASP A 500 38.07 -9.20 46.52
CA ASP A 500 38.32 -9.29 45.08
C ASP A 500 38.93 -10.65 44.67
N ASP A 501 39.72 -11.29 45.55
CA ASP A 501 40.25 -12.64 45.35
C ASP A 501 39.14 -13.71 45.39
N GLU A 502 38.16 -13.56 46.28
CA GLU A 502 37.00 -14.46 46.35
C GLU A 502 36.07 -14.29 45.16
N ILE A 503 35.87 -13.05 44.69
CA ILE A 503 35.14 -12.76 43.45
C ILE A 503 35.86 -13.41 42.27
N LYS A 504 37.18 -13.27 42.16
CA LYS A 504 37.96 -13.92 41.09
C LYS A 504 37.79 -15.44 41.11
N LYS A 505 37.81 -16.08 42.28
CA LYS A 505 37.53 -17.52 42.43
C LYS A 505 36.10 -17.88 42.02
N ALA A 506 35.11 -17.07 42.39
CA ALA A 506 33.71 -17.28 41.99
C ALA A 506 33.55 -17.20 40.47
N ARG A 507 34.19 -16.22 39.81
CA ARG A 507 34.18 -16.05 38.34
C ARG A 507 34.82 -17.23 37.60
N LEU A 508 35.98 -17.71 38.08
CA LEU A 508 36.64 -18.90 37.52
C LEU A 508 35.75 -20.14 37.66
N LYS A 509 35.10 -20.29 38.81
CA LYS A 509 34.18 -21.40 39.06
C LYS A 509 32.93 -21.31 38.18
N ALA A 510 32.39 -20.12 37.97
CA ALA A 510 31.28 -19.88 37.05
C ALA A 510 31.61 -20.35 35.63
N HIS A 511 32.78 -19.96 35.10
CA HIS A 511 33.25 -20.42 33.81
C HIS A 511 33.42 -21.95 33.74
N GLU A 512 34.02 -22.58 34.76
CA GLU A 512 34.16 -24.03 34.85
C GLU A 512 32.81 -24.76 34.80
N ILE A 513 31.80 -24.26 35.53
CA ILE A 513 30.45 -24.84 35.55
C ILE A 513 29.82 -24.79 34.16
N SER A 514 30.00 -23.69 33.42
CA SER A 514 29.40 -23.54 32.08
C SER A 514 29.79 -24.65 31.09
N ARG A 515 30.98 -25.26 31.27
CA ARG A 515 31.52 -26.27 30.34
C ARG A 515 30.78 -27.61 30.36
N ILE A 516 29.90 -27.85 31.32
CA ILE A 516 29.08 -29.09 31.36
C ILE A 516 27.90 -29.05 30.38
N ALA A 517 27.70 -27.95 29.66
CA ALA A 517 26.60 -27.76 28.72
C ALA A 517 27.12 -27.18 27.38
N MET A 518 28.18 -27.76 26.83
CA MET A 518 28.75 -27.39 25.53
C MET A 518 28.14 -28.22 24.39
N TRP A 519 27.97 -27.62 23.20
CA TRP A 519 27.35 -28.32 22.06
C TRP A 519 28.17 -29.51 21.55
N ASP A 520 29.49 -29.46 21.60
CA ASP A 520 30.40 -30.57 21.26
C ASP A 520 30.03 -31.89 21.98
N THR A 521 29.47 -31.81 23.18
CA THR A 521 29.03 -32.96 23.98
C THR A 521 27.52 -33.24 23.90
N LEU A 522 26.70 -32.21 23.69
CA LEU A 522 25.24 -32.30 23.72
C LEU A 522 24.59 -32.53 22.34
N VAL A 523 25.29 -32.23 21.25
CA VAL A 523 24.76 -32.41 19.87
C VAL A 523 24.44 -33.89 19.58
N LYS A 524 25.12 -34.85 20.24
CA LYS A 524 24.87 -36.29 20.10
C LYS A 524 23.42 -36.71 20.43
N TYR A 525 22.72 -35.96 21.28
CA TYR A 525 21.31 -36.24 21.60
C TYR A 525 20.40 -35.95 20.40
N TYR A 526 20.71 -34.94 19.59
CA TYR A 526 19.99 -34.66 18.35
C TYR A 526 20.23 -35.77 17.32
N PHE A 527 21.48 -36.19 17.11
CA PHE A 527 21.77 -37.33 16.22
C PHE A 527 21.10 -38.63 16.67
N SER A 528 21.02 -38.87 17.98
CA SER A 528 20.25 -40.01 18.52
C SER A 528 18.75 -39.90 18.21
N ALA A 529 18.18 -38.69 18.24
CA ALA A 529 16.79 -38.45 17.84
C ALA A 529 16.59 -38.72 16.35
N TYR A 530 17.50 -38.23 15.50
CA TYR A 530 17.49 -38.42 14.06
C TYR A 530 17.58 -39.89 13.66
N GLU A 531 18.40 -40.70 14.34
CA GLU A 531 18.46 -42.14 14.09
C GLU A 531 17.12 -42.83 14.41
N LYS A 532 16.46 -42.46 15.52
CA LYS A 532 15.11 -42.97 15.84
C LYS A 532 14.08 -42.59 14.78
N ALA A 533 14.12 -41.35 14.29
CA ALA A 533 13.20 -40.87 13.25
C ALA A 533 13.39 -41.66 11.94
N LEU A 534 14.64 -41.85 11.50
CA LEU A 534 14.96 -42.62 10.29
C LEU A 534 14.53 -44.09 10.39
N LEU A 535 14.63 -44.69 11.57
CA LEU A 535 14.16 -46.06 11.81
C LEU A 535 12.64 -46.16 11.65
N LYS A 536 11.87 -45.28 12.30
CA LYS A 536 10.40 -45.25 12.16
C LYS A 536 9.95 -44.96 10.72
N SER A 537 10.60 -44.00 10.05
CA SER A 537 10.35 -43.75 8.63
C SER A 537 10.74 -44.95 7.75
N SER A 538 11.78 -45.72 8.10
CA SER A 538 12.14 -46.95 7.37
C SER A 538 11.09 -48.06 7.51
N GLU A 539 10.43 -48.17 8.67
CA GLU A 539 9.30 -49.09 8.87
C GLU A 539 8.08 -48.70 8.03
N ARG A 540 7.86 -47.40 7.78
CA ARG A 540 6.82 -46.92 6.84
C ARG A 540 7.14 -47.17 5.37
N ARG A 541 8.42 -47.39 5.02
CA ARG A 541 8.93 -47.51 3.62
C ARG A 541 8.82 -48.92 3.02
N GLU A 542 7.94 -49.79 3.53
CA GLU A 542 7.69 -51.11 2.92
C GLU A 542 6.99 -51.05 1.53
N GLU A 543 6.67 -49.85 1.01
CA GLU A 543 6.22 -49.62 -0.37
C GLU A 543 7.28 -48.88 -1.23
N PRO A 544 7.46 -49.24 -2.51
CA PRO A 544 8.32 -48.49 -3.44
C PRO A 544 7.88 -47.03 -3.58
N ARG A 545 8.82 -46.13 -3.88
CA ARG A 545 8.61 -44.70 -4.16
C ARG A 545 7.86 -44.44 -5.49
N GLU A 546 6.88 -45.27 -5.84
CA GLU A 546 6.07 -45.17 -7.05
C GLU A 546 4.60 -44.93 -6.69
N PHE A 547 4.21 -43.66 -6.63
CA PHE A 547 2.95 -43.08 -7.14
C PHE A 547 2.79 -41.63 -6.63
N ALA A 548 3.71 -40.73 -7.00
CA ALA A 548 3.42 -39.30 -7.01
C ALA A 548 3.02 -38.93 -8.45
N ARG A 549 1.75 -38.52 -8.59
CA ARG A 549 0.99 -38.27 -9.83
C ARG A 549 1.81 -37.70 -11.00
N PHE A 550 1.84 -38.46 -12.09
CA PHE A 550 1.92 -37.90 -13.43
C PHE A 550 0.62 -37.12 -13.73
N VAL A 551 0.74 -35.80 -13.87
CA VAL A 551 -0.04 -35.07 -14.87
C VAL A 551 0.97 -34.61 -15.91
N GLU A 552 1.03 -35.36 -17.00
CA GLU A 552 1.60 -34.85 -18.24
C GLU A 552 0.70 -33.72 -18.75
N GLU A 553 1.21 -32.49 -18.79
CA GLU A 553 0.80 -31.53 -19.81
C GLU A 553 1.87 -31.48 -20.90
N PRO A 554 1.48 -31.46 -22.18
CA PRO A 554 2.40 -31.73 -23.28
C PRO A 554 3.36 -30.57 -23.53
N GLY A 555 4.66 -30.88 -23.44
CA GLY A 555 5.67 -30.38 -24.38
C GLY A 555 5.85 -28.87 -24.45
N LEU A 556 6.30 -28.23 -23.38
CA LEU A 556 6.99 -26.95 -23.48
C LEU A 556 8.49 -27.22 -23.68
N VAL A 557 8.91 -27.19 -24.95
CA VAL A 557 10.32 -27.10 -25.33
C VAL A 557 10.87 -25.82 -24.71
N VAL A 558 11.75 -25.97 -23.71
CA VAL A 558 12.62 -24.88 -23.26
C VAL A 558 13.53 -24.53 -24.42
N ARG A 559 13.11 -23.56 -25.24
CA ARG A 559 14.01 -22.88 -26.15
C ARG A 559 15.04 -22.18 -25.28
N LYS A 560 16.32 -22.51 -25.47
CA LYS A 560 17.44 -21.66 -25.03
C LYS A 560 17.07 -20.20 -25.31
N PRO A 561 17.34 -19.26 -24.40
CA PRO A 561 17.13 -17.85 -24.70
C PRO A 561 17.91 -17.58 -25.98
N HIS A 562 17.18 -17.34 -27.06
CA HIS A 562 17.76 -16.62 -28.18
C HIS A 562 18.26 -15.33 -27.54
N GLN A 563 19.52 -14.95 -27.78
CA GLN A 563 19.93 -13.59 -27.52
C GLN A 563 18.88 -12.70 -28.20
N LEU A 564 17.98 -12.15 -27.40
CA LEU A 564 17.12 -11.08 -27.85
C LEU A 564 18.11 -10.03 -28.35
N PRO A 565 17.98 -9.58 -29.60
CA PRO A 565 18.72 -8.41 -30.02
C PRO A 565 18.47 -7.36 -28.94
N VAL A 566 19.54 -6.89 -28.29
CA VAL A 566 19.45 -5.65 -27.55
C VAL A 566 19.22 -4.61 -28.63
N TRP A 567 17.95 -4.34 -28.91
CA TRP A 567 17.55 -3.18 -29.68
C TRP A 567 17.99 -2.00 -28.82
N LYS A 568 19.18 -1.48 -29.09
CA LYS A 568 19.46 -0.10 -28.74
C LYS A 568 18.50 0.70 -29.60
N ASP A 569 17.59 1.43 -28.97
CA ASP A 569 16.87 2.48 -29.66
C ASP A 569 17.91 3.43 -30.26
N ILE A 570 18.12 3.28 -31.56
CA ILE A 570 18.85 4.27 -32.34
C ILE A 570 17.83 5.40 -32.50
N TYR A 571 17.91 6.39 -31.62
CA TYR A 571 17.20 7.65 -31.79
C TYR A 571 17.74 8.30 -33.07
N VAL A 572 17.09 8.02 -34.20
CA VAL A 572 17.27 8.81 -35.42
C VAL A 572 16.53 10.12 -35.15
N GLN A 573 17.21 11.08 -34.52
CA GLN A 573 16.69 12.44 -34.49
C GLN A 573 16.55 12.88 -35.94
N SER A 574 15.32 13.15 -36.36
CA SER A 574 15.12 13.94 -37.57
C SER A 574 15.85 15.26 -37.37
N ASP A 575 16.79 15.53 -38.27
CA ASP A 575 17.63 16.72 -38.20
C ASP A 575 16.75 17.92 -38.59
N VAL A 576 15.98 18.45 -37.64
CA VAL A 576 15.16 19.63 -37.87
C VAL A 576 16.12 20.82 -38.10
N PRO A 577 16.02 21.54 -39.24
CA PRO A 577 16.91 22.65 -39.53
C PRO A 577 16.96 23.67 -38.40
N GLN A 578 18.11 24.32 -38.21
CA GLN A 578 18.36 25.18 -37.05
C GLN A 578 17.35 26.35 -36.94
N LYS A 579 16.87 26.90 -38.07
CA LYS A 579 15.82 27.94 -38.07
C LYS A 579 14.47 27.43 -37.53
N LEU A 580 14.23 26.12 -37.57
CA LEU A 580 12.99 25.46 -37.15
C LEU A 580 13.14 24.71 -35.80
N SER A 581 14.26 24.88 -35.09
CA SER A 581 14.58 24.11 -33.87
C SER A 581 13.53 24.26 -32.75
N ALA A 582 12.85 25.41 -32.69
CA ALA A 582 11.77 25.69 -31.73
C ALA A 582 10.62 24.67 -31.80
N LEU A 583 10.42 24.00 -32.94
CA LEU A 583 9.41 22.94 -33.08
C LEU A 583 9.66 21.77 -32.13
N LYS A 584 10.93 21.46 -31.81
CA LYS A 584 11.28 20.38 -30.86
C LYS A 584 10.82 20.71 -29.44
N ASP A 585 11.00 21.96 -29.01
CA ASP A 585 10.61 22.40 -27.67
C ASP A 585 9.07 22.47 -27.56
N LEU A 586 8.42 23.05 -28.57
CA LEU A 586 6.96 23.10 -28.65
C LEU A 586 6.34 21.70 -28.68
N ALA A 587 6.89 20.74 -29.44
CA ALA A 587 6.34 19.39 -29.54
C ALA A 587 6.44 18.59 -28.22
N ASN A 588 7.40 18.93 -27.35
CA ASN A 588 7.64 18.24 -26.08
C ASN A 588 6.87 18.83 -24.89
N ASN A 589 6.08 19.90 -25.09
CA ASN A 589 5.27 20.51 -24.04
C ASN A 589 3.82 20.63 -24.49
N LEU A 590 2.88 20.06 -23.76
CA LEU A 590 1.48 19.97 -24.18
C LEU A 590 0.73 21.31 -24.26
N TRP A 591 1.36 22.44 -23.88
CA TRP A 591 0.82 23.80 -24.04
C TRP A 591 0.28 24.11 -25.44
N TRP A 592 0.90 23.56 -26.49
CA TRP A 592 0.41 23.74 -27.87
C TRP A 592 -1.04 23.24 -28.05
N SER A 593 -1.50 22.27 -27.22
CA SER A 593 -2.80 21.60 -27.40
C SER A 593 -4.03 22.44 -27.02
N TRP A 594 -3.83 23.57 -26.33
CA TRP A 594 -4.87 24.58 -26.08
C TRP A 594 -4.51 25.97 -26.63
N ASN A 595 -3.37 26.10 -27.32
CA ASN A 595 -2.96 27.32 -28.02
C ASN A 595 -3.16 27.18 -29.54
N SER A 596 -4.10 27.94 -30.09
CA SER A 596 -4.47 27.86 -31.51
C SER A 596 -3.36 28.29 -32.47
N ASP A 597 -2.51 29.23 -32.07
CA ASP A 597 -1.40 29.71 -32.91
C ASP A 597 -0.34 28.60 -33.02
N ALA A 598 0.01 27.95 -31.90
CA ALA A 598 0.96 26.83 -31.87
C ALA A 598 0.43 25.58 -32.59
N GLU A 599 -0.83 25.20 -32.38
CA GLU A 599 -1.46 24.06 -33.08
C GLU A 599 -1.48 24.28 -34.61
N SER A 600 -1.73 25.53 -35.04
CA SER A 600 -1.76 25.91 -36.46
C SER A 600 -0.40 25.71 -37.15
N ILE A 601 0.71 25.94 -36.44
CA ILE A 601 2.06 25.69 -36.96
C ILE A 601 2.20 24.23 -37.37
N PHE A 602 1.91 23.28 -36.47
CA PHE A 602 2.03 21.85 -36.76
C PHE A 602 1.10 21.41 -37.89
N ARG A 603 -0.16 21.90 -37.87
CA ARG A 603 -1.13 21.58 -38.92
C ARG A 603 -0.68 22.06 -40.31
N ARG A 604 -0.02 23.21 -40.42
CA ARG A 604 0.45 23.78 -41.71
C ARG A 604 1.65 23.05 -42.29
N MET A 605 2.42 22.34 -41.48
CA MET A 605 3.59 21.60 -41.96
C MET A 605 3.18 20.55 -42.99
N ASP A 606 2.20 19.72 -42.61
CA ASP A 606 1.51 18.76 -43.47
C ASP A 606 0.09 18.48 -42.94
N PRO A 607 -0.96 19.09 -43.51
CA PRO A 607 -2.33 18.92 -43.04
C PRO A 607 -2.88 17.50 -43.15
N SER A 608 -2.41 16.72 -44.13
CA SER A 608 -2.87 15.35 -44.35
C SER A 608 -2.24 14.41 -43.32
N LEU A 609 -0.93 14.50 -43.14
CA LEU A 609 -0.20 13.72 -42.15
C LEU A 609 -0.65 14.07 -40.72
N TRP A 610 -0.92 15.34 -40.43
CA TRP A 610 -1.43 15.81 -39.12
C TRP A 610 -2.71 15.08 -38.68
N GLU A 611 -3.63 14.84 -39.63
CA GLU A 611 -4.86 14.09 -39.39
C GLU A 611 -4.60 12.58 -39.22
N GLU A 612 -3.70 12.00 -40.02
CA GLU A 612 -3.36 10.57 -39.97
C GLU A 612 -2.77 10.17 -38.61
N ILE A 613 -1.86 11.00 -38.06
CA ILE A 613 -1.16 10.75 -36.80
C ILE A 613 -1.94 11.20 -35.56
N ARG A 614 -3.23 11.55 -35.74
CA ARG A 614 -4.12 12.02 -34.66
C ARG A 614 -3.55 13.20 -33.87
N HIS A 615 -3.03 14.19 -34.60
CA HIS A 615 -2.55 15.45 -34.02
C HIS A 615 -1.38 15.29 -33.03
N ASN A 616 -0.50 14.30 -33.22
CA ASN A 616 0.71 14.15 -32.41
C ASN A 616 1.92 14.85 -33.07
N PRO A 617 2.40 16.00 -32.54
CA PRO A 617 3.50 16.74 -33.15
C PRO A 617 4.85 16.02 -33.10
N LYS A 618 5.05 15.10 -32.15
CA LYS A 618 6.30 14.33 -32.07
C LYS A 618 6.42 13.36 -33.25
N ILE A 619 5.35 12.59 -33.47
CA ILE A 619 5.24 11.69 -34.64
C ILE A 619 5.28 12.49 -35.95
N LEU A 620 4.72 13.71 -35.97
CA LEU A 620 4.78 14.58 -37.15
C LEU A 620 6.24 14.89 -37.52
N LEU A 621 7.04 15.33 -36.54
CA LEU A 621 8.43 15.70 -36.76
C LEU A 621 9.32 14.52 -37.14
N GLU A 622 8.93 13.29 -36.75
CA GLU A 622 9.62 12.06 -37.13
C GLU A 622 9.24 11.57 -38.54
N LYS A 623 7.97 11.71 -38.93
CA LYS A 623 7.45 11.21 -40.21
C LYS A 623 7.52 12.20 -41.36
N ILE A 624 7.62 13.50 -41.09
CA ILE A 624 7.64 14.52 -42.15
C ILE A 624 8.91 14.39 -43.02
N ASP A 625 8.76 14.50 -44.33
CA ASP A 625 9.89 14.45 -45.26
C ASP A 625 10.84 15.64 -44.99
N TYR A 626 12.14 15.36 -44.88
CA TYR A 626 13.17 16.39 -44.70
C TYR A 626 13.14 17.45 -45.81
N LYS A 627 12.80 17.07 -47.06
CA LYS A 627 12.63 18.04 -48.14
C LYS A 627 11.52 19.05 -47.85
N ARG A 628 10.44 18.62 -47.19
CA ARG A 628 9.35 19.51 -46.78
C ARG A 628 9.82 20.48 -45.69
N LEU A 629 10.64 20.02 -44.74
CA LEU A 629 11.24 20.88 -43.72
C LEU A 629 12.14 21.97 -44.34
N LEU A 630 12.94 21.64 -45.36
CA LEU A 630 13.75 22.64 -46.08
C LEU A 630 12.87 23.69 -46.80
N VAL A 631 11.75 23.26 -47.41
CA VAL A 631 10.80 24.20 -48.03
C VAL A 631 10.17 25.13 -46.98
N LEU A 632 9.84 24.61 -45.80
CA LEU A 632 9.30 25.42 -44.69
C LEU A 632 10.35 26.34 -44.07
N GLU A 633 11.62 25.97 -44.13
CA GLU A 633 12.74 26.80 -43.68
C GLU A 633 12.94 28.06 -44.54
N ASP A 634 12.62 27.96 -45.83
CA ASP A 634 12.69 29.05 -46.81
C ASP A 634 11.36 29.83 -46.94
N ASP A 635 10.30 29.42 -46.22
CA ASP A 635 9.01 30.13 -46.16
C ASP A 635 9.05 31.21 -45.05
N ASP A 636 9.32 32.45 -45.43
CA ASP A 636 9.44 33.59 -44.50
C ASP A 636 8.18 33.80 -43.63
N ASP A 637 6.98 33.56 -44.18
CA ASP A 637 5.72 33.72 -43.45
C ASP A 637 5.58 32.61 -42.38
N PHE A 638 5.89 31.36 -42.73
CA PHE A 638 5.90 30.25 -41.78
C PHE A 638 6.91 30.46 -40.66
N VAL A 639 8.14 30.90 -40.99
CA VAL A 639 9.20 31.16 -40.00
C VAL A 639 8.81 32.33 -39.08
N ALA A 640 8.19 33.39 -39.61
CA ALA A 640 7.70 34.51 -38.80
C ALA A 640 6.62 34.06 -37.80
N ASP A 641 5.66 33.24 -38.24
CA ASP A 641 4.62 32.69 -37.38
C ASP A 641 5.19 31.75 -36.31
N LEU A 642 6.16 30.89 -36.68
CA LEU A 642 6.86 30.04 -35.72
C LEU A 642 7.60 30.86 -34.66
N ARG A 643 8.32 31.92 -35.05
CA ARG A 643 9.00 32.82 -34.10
C ARG A 643 8.03 33.51 -33.16
N LYS A 644 6.85 33.90 -33.66
CA LYS A 644 5.79 34.48 -32.83
C LYS A 644 5.27 33.47 -31.80
N ALA A 645 5.01 32.23 -32.23
CA ALA A 645 4.57 31.15 -31.35
C ALA A 645 5.64 30.78 -30.30
N ASP A 646 6.91 30.66 -30.71
CA ASP A 646 8.05 30.39 -29.82
C ASP A 646 8.24 31.52 -28.81
N LYS A 647 8.15 32.78 -29.24
CA LYS A 647 8.22 33.93 -28.30
C LYS A 647 7.10 33.85 -27.26
N ALA A 648 5.86 33.62 -27.68
CA ALA A 648 4.73 33.50 -26.76
C ALA A 648 4.92 32.32 -25.79
N PHE A 649 5.45 31.19 -26.26
CA PHE A 649 5.78 30.04 -25.43
C PHE A 649 6.87 30.36 -24.41
N ARG A 650 7.98 31.01 -24.82
CA ARG A 650 9.06 31.42 -23.91
C ARG A 650 8.58 32.44 -22.89
N ASP A 651 7.82 33.44 -23.31
CA ASP A 651 7.24 34.45 -22.42
C ASP A 651 6.31 33.78 -21.39
N TYR A 652 5.53 32.77 -21.81
CA TYR A 652 4.68 31.98 -20.93
C TYR A 652 5.48 31.13 -19.95
N MET A 653 6.52 30.43 -20.40
CA MET A 653 7.34 29.53 -19.57
C MET A 653 8.27 30.27 -18.61
N ASN A 654 8.65 31.51 -18.92
CA ASN A 654 9.55 32.34 -18.10
C ASN A 654 8.81 33.24 -17.09
N ARG A 655 7.50 33.06 -16.89
CA ARG A 655 6.80 33.80 -15.83
C ARG A 655 7.40 33.37 -14.47
N PRO A 656 7.78 34.32 -13.61
CA PRO A 656 8.38 33.99 -12.33
C PRO A 656 7.36 33.30 -11.42
N ASP A 657 7.84 32.37 -10.60
CA ASP A 657 7.03 31.79 -9.53
C ASP A 657 6.70 32.84 -8.47
N ASP A 658 5.54 32.70 -7.83
CA ASP A 658 5.16 33.50 -6.66
C ASP A 658 5.43 32.70 -5.39
N ASP A 659 6.45 33.12 -4.64
CA ASP A 659 6.87 32.50 -3.37
C ASP A 659 5.78 32.55 -2.29
N GLN A 660 4.78 33.44 -2.41
CA GLN A 660 3.67 33.52 -1.45
C GLN A 660 2.55 32.51 -1.70
N THR A 661 2.53 31.86 -2.86
CA THR A 661 1.53 30.82 -3.15
C THR A 661 1.98 29.46 -2.64
N PRO A 662 1.09 28.65 -2.03
CA PRO A 662 1.42 27.28 -1.64
C PRO A 662 1.68 26.39 -2.85
N SER A 663 2.61 25.46 -2.68
CA SER A 663 2.80 24.34 -3.60
C SER A 663 1.88 23.17 -3.25
N ALA A 664 1.27 22.54 -4.25
CA ALA A 664 0.34 21.43 -4.03
C ALA A 664 0.61 20.25 -4.97
N ALA A 665 0.63 19.03 -4.41
CA ALA A 665 0.68 17.80 -5.18
C ALA A 665 -0.72 17.21 -5.38
N TYR A 666 -1.14 17.14 -6.63
CA TYR A 666 -2.46 16.68 -7.05
C TYR A 666 -2.38 15.25 -7.59
N PHE A 667 -2.90 14.30 -6.82
CA PHE A 667 -2.84 12.88 -7.16
C PHE A 667 -4.14 12.43 -7.79
N SER A 668 -4.06 11.77 -8.95
CA SER A 668 -5.22 11.17 -9.62
C SER A 668 -4.84 9.97 -10.46
N MET A 669 -5.78 9.03 -10.61
CA MET A 669 -5.59 7.87 -11.49
C MET A 669 -5.67 8.19 -12.97
N GLU A 670 -6.29 9.32 -13.35
CA GLU A 670 -6.47 9.69 -14.75
C GLU A 670 -6.29 11.19 -15.03
N PHE A 671 -5.75 11.52 -16.20
CA PHE A 671 -5.52 12.89 -16.67
C PHE A 671 -5.88 13.05 -18.17
N GLY A 672 -6.98 13.73 -18.45
CA GLY A 672 -7.51 13.97 -19.79
C GLY A 672 -6.92 15.22 -20.44
N ILE A 673 -5.63 15.19 -20.79
CA ILE A 673 -4.93 16.35 -21.36
C ILE A 673 -5.19 16.47 -22.87
N HIS A 674 -4.77 15.45 -23.64
CA HIS A 674 -4.81 15.41 -25.10
C HIS A 674 -4.87 13.94 -25.57
N PRO A 675 -5.52 13.60 -26.71
CA PRO A 675 -5.57 12.23 -27.24
C PRO A 675 -4.24 11.50 -27.41
N SER A 676 -3.13 12.23 -27.52
CA SER A 676 -1.79 11.66 -27.58
C SER A 676 -1.34 11.01 -26.26
N LEU A 677 -1.98 11.32 -25.12
CA LEU A 677 -1.74 10.66 -23.84
C LEU A 677 -3.02 9.92 -23.42
N LYS A 678 -3.06 8.60 -23.64
CA LYS A 678 -4.23 7.74 -23.34
C LYS A 678 -4.36 7.40 -21.85
N ILE A 679 -4.21 8.38 -20.97
CA ILE A 679 -4.24 8.19 -19.51
C ILE A 679 -5.56 8.66 -18.90
N TYR A 680 -6.67 8.56 -19.63
CA TYR A 680 -8.00 8.95 -19.17
C TYR A 680 -9.11 8.05 -19.72
N SER A 681 -10.25 8.04 -19.06
CA SER A 681 -11.44 7.27 -19.40
C SER A 681 -12.72 8.12 -19.43
N GLY A 682 -12.83 9.11 -18.52
CA GLY A 682 -14.11 9.73 -18.21
C GLY A 682 -14.03 11.19 -17.76
N GLY A 683 -15.10 11.63 -17.08
CA GLY A 683 -15.27 13.03 -16.66
C GLY A 683 -14.26 13.49 -15.60
N LEU A 684 -13.86 12.59 -14.69
CA LEU A 684 -12.86 12.86 -13.65
C LEU A 684 -11.50 13.14 -14.28
N GLY A 685 -11.05 12.30 -15.22
CA GLY A 685 -9.82 12.52 -15.98
C GLY A 685 -9.83 13.85 -16.74
N ILE A 686 -10.91 14.18 -17.44
CA ILE A 686 -11.01 15.49 -18.13
C ILE A 686 -10.93 16.66 -17.15
N LEU A 687 -11.58 16.55 -16.00
CA LEU A 687 -11.51 17.58 -14.96
C LEU A 687 -10.08 17.75 -14.45
N ALA A 688 -9.41 16.65 -14.09
CA ALA A 688 -8.01 16.65 -13.66
C ALA A 688 -7.08 17.25 -14.72
N GLY A 689 -7.33 16.96 -16.00
CA GLY A 689 -6.55 17.51 -17.10
C GLY A 689 -6.77 19.01 -17.30
N ASP A 690 -8.02 19.47 -17.26
CA ASP A 690 -8.36 20.89 -17.34
C ASP A 690 -7.84 21.67 -16.12
N TYR A 691 -7.82 21.02 -14.94
CA TYR A 691 -7.27 21.57 -13.71
C TYR A 691 -5.76 21.87 -13.85
N LEU A 692 -4.96 20.94 -14.38
CA LEU A 692 -3.53 21.18 -14.61
C LEU A 692 -3.28 22.26 -15.67
N LYS A 693 -4.10 22.34 -16.72
CA LYS A 693 -3.99 23.39 -17.76
C LYS A 693 -4.25 24.78 -17.18
N GLU A 694 -5.32 24.93 -16.41
CA GLU A 694 -5.64 26.20 -15.77
C GLU A 694 -4.63 26.56 -14.67
N ALA A 695 -4.13 25.59 -13.92
CA ALA A 695 -3.05 25.80 -12.95
C ALA A 695 -1.81 26.37 -13.62
N SER A 696 -1.46 25.83 -14.79
CA SER A 696 -0.38 26.39 -15.62
C SER A 696 -0.72 27.78 -16.12
N ASP A 697 -1.94 28.03 -16.65
CA ASP A 697 -2.32 29.35 -17.15
C ASP A 697 -2.34 30.42 -16.02
N SER A 698 -2.75 30.03 -14.82
CA SER A 698 -2.79 30.85 -13.59
C SER A 698 -1.46 30.94 -12.85
N ASN A 699 -0.40 30.25 -13.31
CA ASN A 699 0.94 30.27 -12.70
C ASN A 699 0.96 29.80 -11.23
N LEU A 700 0.17 28.78 -10.90
CA LEU A 700 0.16 28.16 -9.57
C LEU A 700 1.16 27.00 -9.49
N LYS A 701 1.82 26.84 -8.34
CA LYS A 701 2.80 25.79 -8.05
C LYS A 701 2.14 24.41 -7.80
N ILE A 702 1.50 23.87 -8.83
CA ILE A 702 0.83 22.56 -8.76
C ILE A 702 1.65 21.53 -9.52
N ILE A 703 1.81 20.35 -8.93
CA ILE A 703 2.35 19.16 -9.60
C ILE A 703 1.28 18.08 -9.70
N GLY A 704 1.22 17.38 -10.83
CA GLY A 704 0.34 16.22 -11.00
C GLY A 704 1.10 14.92 -10.73
N VAL A 705 0.45 13.95 -10.10
CA VAL A 705 0.97 12.57 -9.95
C VAL A 705 -0.11 11.58 -10.38
N GLY A 706 0.25 10.68 -11.30
CA GLY A 706 -0.65 9.64 -11.81
C GLY A 706 0.09 8.49 -12.49
N PHE A 707 -0.60 7.78 -13.39
CA PHE A 707 -0.07 6.59 -14.05
C PHE A 707 0.22 6.79 -15.53
N LEU A 708 1.27 6.14 -16.02
CA LEU A 708 1.49 5.89 -17.45
C LEU A 708 0.94 4.51 -17.80
N TYR A 709 -0.18 4.47 -18.52
CA TYR A 709 -0.81 3.20 -18.90
C TYR A 709 -0.33 2.69 -20.25
N ARG A 710 0.02 1.39 -20.33
CA ARG A 710 0.43 0.75 -21.59
C ARG A 710 -0.67 0.70 -22.65
N TYR A 711 -1.91 0.42 -22.25
CA TYR A 711 -3.05 0.32 -23.17
C TYR A 711 -4.08 1.43 -22.98
N GLY A 712 -3.94 2.24 -21.92
CA GLY A 712 -4.90 3.27 -21.54
C GLY A 712 -6.28 2.69 -21.23
N TYR A 713 -7.31 3.39 -21.70
CA TYR A 713 -8.67 2.84 -21.80
C TYR A 713 -8.89 2.21 -23.19
N PHE A 714 -10.01 1.53 -23.39
CA PHE A 714 -10.25 0.83 -24.66
C PHE A 714 -10.79 1.75 -25.77
N ARG A 715 -10.47 1.37 -27.02
CA ARG A 715 -11.13 1.86 -28.23
C ARG A 715 -12.42 1.06 -28.45
N GLN A 716 -13.52 1.78 -28.62
CA GLN A 716 -14.83 1.18 -28.85
C GLN A 716 -15.01 0.86 -30.34
N LYS A 717 -15.61 -0.30 -30.65
CA LYS A 717 -16.13 -0.61 -31.98
C LYS A 717 -17.50 -1.25 -31.83
N LEU A 718 -18.48 -0.89 -32.66
CA LEU A 718 -19.78 -1.55 -32.63
C LEU A 718 -19.85 -2.68 -33.66
N GLY A 719 -20.32 -3.85 -33.23
CA GLY A 719 -20.64 -4.94 -34.14
C GLY A 719 -21.97 -4.72 -34.89
N PRO A 720 -22.35 -5.64 -35.78
CA PRO A 720 -23.50 -5.47 -36.68
C PRO A 720 -24.86 -5.30 -35.98
N LYS A 721 -24.99 -5.76 -34.74
CA LYS A 721 -26.23 -5.64 -33.94
C LYS A 721 -26.13 -4.54 -32.89
N GLY A 722 -25.09 -3.69 -32.93
CA GLY A 722 -24.86 -2.64 -31.94
C GLY A 722 -24.19 -3.14 -30.65
N GLU A 723 -23.62 -4.34 -30.64
CA GLU A 723 -22.81 -4.84 -29.54
C GLU A 723 -21.49 -4.08 -29.43
N GLN A 724 -21.11 -3.70 -28.20
CA GLN A 724 -19.86 -3.00 -27.94
C GLN A 724 -18.69 -3.99 -27.89
N LEU A 725 -17.70 -3.79 -28.76
CA LEU A 725 -16.42 -4.50 -28.75
C LEU A 725 -15.33 -3.59 -28.18
N THR A 726 -14.46 -4.16 -27.34
CA THR A 726 -13.34 -3.46 -26.69
C THR A 726 -12.04 -3.83 -27.38
N ILE A 727 -11.33 -2.82 -27.89
CA ILE A 727 -10.03 -3.00 -28.56
C ILE A 727 -8.96 -2.26 -27.75
N TYR A 728 -7.93 -2.99 -27.33
CA TYR A 728 -6.78 -2.44 -26.60
C TYR A 728 -5.58 -2.34 -27.55
N GLU A 729 -5.05 -1.12 -27.70
CA GLU A 729 -3.88 -0.81 -28.54
C GLU A 729 -2.73 -0.43 -27.60
N ALA A 730 -1.60 -1.14 -27.67
CA ALA A 730 -0.42 -0.80 -26.87
C ALA A 730 0.20 0.53 -27.34
N GLU A 731 0.49 1.41 -26.40
CA GLU A 731 1.23 2.65 -26.64
C GLU A 731 2.73 2.38 -26.70
N ASP A 732 3.39 3.06 -27.63
CA ASP A 732 4.83 3.15 -27.67
C ASP A 732 5.25 4.44 -26.97
N PHE A 733 5.84 4.30 -25.78
CA PHE A 733 6.23 5.41 -24.92
C PHE A 733 7.24 6.35 -25.58
N SER A 734 8.01 5.88 -26.57
CA SER A 734 8.93 6.72 -27.33
C SER A 734 8.21 7.79 -28.15
N ASN A 735 6.98 7.54 -28.59
CA ASN A 735 6.15 8.44 -29.41
C ASN A 735 5.35 9.45 -28.57
N LEU A 736 5.39 9.33 -27.23
CA LEU A 736 4.65 10.18 -26.31
C LEU A 736 5.44 11.45 -25.96
N PRO A 737 4.76 12.58 -25.67
CA PRO A 737 5.40 13.81 -25.21
C PRO A 737 5.81 13.71 -23.72
N ILE A 738 6.60 12.69 -23.38
CA ILE A 738 7.11 12.40 -22.04
C ILE A 738 8.62 12.23 -22.07
N ARG A 739 9.26 12.39 -20.91
CA ARG A 739 10.70 12.20 -20.70
C ARG A 739 10.94 11.35 -19.45
N PRO A 740 11.96 10.48 -19.45
CA PRO A 740 12.34 9.76 -18.23
C PRO A 740 12.91 10.75 -17.21
N VAL A 741 12.43 10.69 -15.97
CA VAL A 741 13.06 11.41 -14.86
C VAL A 741 14.37 10.70 -14.55
N LYS A 742 15.44 11.48 -14.33
CA LYS A 742 16.77 10.92 -14.06
C LYS A 742 17.16 11.08 -12.60
N ASP A 743 17.82 10.07 -12.05
CA ASP A 743 18.46 10.14 -10.74
C ASP A 743 19.80 10.92 -10.80
N LYS A 744 20.49 11.00 -9.65
CA LYS A 744 21.78 11.71 -9.51
C LYS A 744 22.89 11.10 -10.36
N ASP A 745 22.78 9.82 -10.72
CA ASP A 745 23.76 9.09 -11.53
C ASP A 745 23.42 9.12 -13.04
N GLY A 746 22.31 9.78 -13.40
CA GLY A 746 21.85 9.91 -14.78
C GLY A 746 21.06 8.70 -15.30
N ASN A 747 20.76 7.72 -14.45
CA ASN A 747 19.89 6.59 -14.78
C ASN A 747 18.42 7.02 -14.65
N HIS A 748 17.51 6.22 -15.21
CA HIS A 748 16.07 6.45 -15.02
C HIS A 748 15.73 6.25 -13.53
N LEU A 749 15.17 7.30 -12.90
CA LEU A 749 14.72 7.27 -11.53
C LEU A 749 13.71 6.13 -11.33
N ARG A 750 13.99 5.30 -10.32
CA ARG A 750 13.18 4.17 -9.90
C ARG A 750 12.93 4.22 -8.41
N VAL A 751 11.72 3.89 -7.99
CA VAL A 751 11.36 3.71 -6.57
C VAL A 751 10.73 2.35 -6.35
N GLY A 752 10.93 1.75 -5.17
CA GLY A 752 10.45 0.41 -4.85
C GLY A 752 9.28 0.43 -3.85
N VAL A 753 8.28 -0.41 -4.09
CA VAL A 753 7.26 -0.77 -3.10
C VAL A 753 7.40 -2.27 -2.82
N VAL A 754 7.64 -2.64 -1.56
CA VAL A 754 7.85 -4.05 -1.22
C VAL A 754 6.53 -4.73 -0.94
N TRP A 755 6.34 -5.81 -1.68
CA TRP A 755 5.23 -6.72 -1.52
C TRP A 755 5.78 -8.07 -1.10
N PRO A 756 4.90 -9.03 -0.78
CA PRO A 756 5.42 -10.31 -0.35
C PRO A 756 6.25 -11.03 -1.41
N GLY A 757 7.46 -11.38 -0.98
CA GLY A 757 8.47 -12.12 -1.71
C GLY A 757 9.09 -11.36 -2.88
N ARG A 758 8.78 -10.07 -3.08
CA ARG A 758 9.35 -9.25 -4.16
C ARG A 758 9.19 -7.75 -3.94
N THR A 759 10.09 -6.98 -4.53
CA THR A 759 9.94 -5.53 -4.65
C THR A 759 9.39 -5.20 -6.03
N VAL A 760 8.31 -4.44 -6.09
CA VAL A 760 7.84 -3.85 -7.35
C VAL A 760 8.53 -2.53 -7.56
N MET A 761 9.29 -2.46 -8.66
CA MET A 761 10.00 -1.25 -9.06
C MET A 761 9.08 -0.37 -9.91
N ILE A 762 9.15 0.93 -9.71
CA ILE A 762 8.33 1.91 -10.42
C ILE A 762 9.26 2.91 -11.08
N ARG A 763 9.16 3.05 -12.41
CA ARG A 763 9.85 4.08 -13.19
C ARG A 763 9.03 5.36 -13.18
N VAL A 764 9.72 6.50 -13.10
CA VAL A 764 9.08 7.82 -13.07
C VAL A 764 9.29 8.53 -14.39
N TRP A 765 8.21 8.89 -15.07
CA TRP A 765 8.21 9.71 -16.27
C TRP A 765 7.69 11.11 -15.96
N GLU A 766 8.14 12.12 -16.69
CA GLU A 766 7.58 13.47 -16.62
C GLU A 766 6.92 13.88 -17.95
N SER A 767 5.81 14.60 -17.85
CA SER A 767 5.12 15.27 -18.94
C SER A 767 4.95 16.76 -18.59
N LYS A 768 5.26 17.65 -19.53
CA LYS A 768 5.13 19.11 -19.31
C LYS A 768 3.77 19.60 -19.82
N ILE A 769 2.98 20.16 -18.92
CA ILE A 769 1.65 20.74 -19.16
C ILE A 769 1.78 22.25 -19.00
N GLY A 770 2.33 22.93 -20.01
CA GLY A 770 2.78 24.31 -19.83
C GLY A 770 3.90 24.35 -18.79
N GLN A 771 3.73 25.14 -17.72
CA GLN A 771 4.67 25.21 -16.60
C GLN A 771 4.47 24.08 -15.58
N VAL A 772 3.27 23.52 -15.49
CA VAL A 772 2.96 22.43 -14.57
C VAL A 772 3.63 21.14 -15.06
N THR A 773 4.20 20.38 -14.12
CA THR A 773 4.77 19.06 -14.40
C THR A 773 3.83 17.97 -13.89
N LEU A 774 3.55 16.99 -14.76
CA LEU A 774 2.81 15.78 -14.44
C LEU A 774 3.78 14.60 -14.40
N PHE A 775 3.94 13.99 -13.23
CA PHE A 775 4.71 12.76 -13.05
C PHE A 775 3.83 11.54 -13.26
N LEU A 776 4.33 10.58 -14.02
CA LEU A 776 3.62 9.36 -14.40
C LEU A 776 4.41 8.14 -13.94
N LEU A 777 3.77 7.31 -13.13
CA LEU A 777 4.31 6.08 -12.57
C LEU A 777 4.11 4.92 -13.55
N ASP A 778 5.13 4.11 -13.74
CA ASP A 778 5.15 3.01 -14.69
C ASP A 778 5.78 1.75 -14.08
N THR A 779 5.09 0.61 -14.20
CA THR A 779 5.54 -0.71 -13.74
C THR A 779 5.84 -1.67 -14.90
N ASP A 780 5.55 -1.29 -16.14
CA ASP A 780 5.68 -2.16 -17.32
C ASP A 780 7.11 -2.14 -17.89
N PHE A 781 8.04 -2.78 -17.18
CA PHE A 781 9.42 -2.96 -17.62
C PHE A 781 10.08 -4.22 -17.06
N GLU A 782 11.25 -4.56 -17.62
CA GLU A 782 11.85 -5.89 -17.53
C GLU A 782 12.22 -6.37 -16.11
N GLU A 783 12.48 -5.44 -15.19
CA GLU A 783 12.83 -5.75 -13.79
C GLU A 783 11.65 -6.30 -12.98
N ASN A 784 10.42 -5.98 -13.40
CA ASN A 784 9.22 -6.49 -12.75
C ASN A 784 8.76 -7.82 -13.36
N SER A 785 8.08 -8.64 -12.54
CA SER A 785 7.43 -9.86 -13.03
C SER A 785 6.29 -9.53 -14.01
N ALA A 786 5.90 -10.49 -14.86
CA ALA A 786 4.79 -10.28 -15.81
C ALA A 786 3.46 -9.89 -15.13
N ILE A 787 3.24 -10.37 -13.90
CA ILE A 787 2.06 -10.03 -13.10
C ILE A 787 2.14 -8.59 -12.61
N ASP A 788 3.31 -8.13 -12.17
CA ASP A 788 3.49 -6.76 -11.67
C ASP A 788 3.48 -5.73 -12.80
N ARG A 789 4.02 -6.05 -13.98
CA ARG A 789 3.90 -5.17 -15.16
C ARG A 789 2.45 -4.83 -15.49
N SER A 790 1.52 -5.75 -15.20
CA SER A 790 0.10 -5.58 -15.49
C SER A 790 -0.59 -4.49 -14.65
N ILE A 791 0.02 -4.02 -13.56
CA ILE A 791 -0.53 -2.96 -12.70
C ILE A 791 -0.79 -1.70 -13.54
N THR A 792 0.14 -1.33 -14.43
CA THR A 792 0.02 -0.16 -15.31
C THR A 792 -0.42 -0.50 -16.72
N HIS A 793 -1.03 -1.66 -16.97
CA HIS A 793 -1.57 -1.97 -18.30
C HIS A 793 -2.83 -1.17 -18.64
N TYR A 794 -3.83 -1.22 -17.75
CA TYR A 794 -5.18 -0.74 -18.03
C TYR A 794 -5.67 0.26 -17.00
N LEU A 795 -6.28 1.34 -17.48
CA LEU A 795 -7.05 2.25 -16.64
C LEU A 795 -8.41 1.61 -16.30
N TYR A 796 -8.69 1.42 -15.00
CA TYR A 796 -9.88 0.74 -14.49
C TYR A 796 -10.07 -0.69 -15.02
N GLY A 797 -8.97 -1.42 -15.26
CA GLY A 797 -8.98 -2.84 -15.61
C GLY A 797 -8.40 -3.72 -14.50
N GLY A 798 -8.49 -5.03 -14.70
CA GLY A 798 -8.04 -6.04 -13.72
C GLY A 798 -9.12 -6.39 -12.70
N ASP A 799 -8.72 -7.15 -11.68
CA ASP A 799 -9.57 -7.55 -10.57
C ASP A 799 -9.41 -6.60 -9.36
N HIS A 800 -10.12 -6.91 -8.25
CA HIS A 800 -10.04 -6.13 -7.02
C HIS A 800 -8.60 -6.08 -6.44
N GLU A 801 -7.81 -7.12 -6.62
CA GLU A 801 -6.43 -7.14 -6.12
C GLU A 801 -5.54 -6.21 -6.97
N ASN A 802 -5.69 -6.22 -8.29
CA ASN A 802 -5.00 -5.27 -9.17
C ASN A 802 -5.39 -3.82 -8.86
N ARG A 803 -6.66 -3.59 -8.50
CA ARG A 803 -7.14 -2.27 -8.06
C ARG A 803 -6.39 -1.80 -6.81
N LEU A 804 -6.29 -2.64 -5.78
CA LEU A 804 -5.52 -2.33 -4.57
C LEU A 804 -4.04 -2.05 -4.89
N LYS A 805 -3.42 -2.88 -5.74
CA LYS A 805 -2.04 -2.69 -6.20
C LYS A 805 -1.83 -1.32 -6.87
N GLN A 806 -2.76 -0.88 -7.73
CA GLN A 806 -2.72 0.45 -8.33
C GLN A 806 -2.82 1.56 -7.27
N GLU A 807 -3.72 1.43 -6.28
CA GLU A 807 -3.84 2.44 -5.23
C GLU A 807 -2.59 2.52 -4.33
N LEU A 808 -1.96 1.38 -4.02
CA LEU A 808 -0.70 1.33 -3.28
C LEU A 808 0.43 1.99 -4.08
N VAL A 809 0.56 1.68 -5.38
CA VAL A 809 1.58 2.31 -6.24
C VAL A 809 1.34 3.82 -6.38
N LEU A 810 0.09 4.27 -6.54
CA LEU A 810 -0.23 5.69 -6.65
C LEU A 810 0.07 6.45 -5.35
N GLY A 811 -0.39 5.93 -4.20
CA GLY A 811 -0.23 6.58 -2.91
C GLY A 811 1.19 6.47 -2.37
N ILE A 812 1.65 5.26 -2.07
CA ILE A 812 2.97 5.00 -1.47
C ILE A 812 4.07 5.26 -2.50
N GLY A 813 3.98 4.64 -3.68
CA GLY A 813 4.98 4.81 -4.74
C GLY A 813 5.07 6.25 -5.24
N GLY A 814 3.96 6.98 -5.30
CA GLY A 814 3.93 8.38 -5.68
C GLY A 814 4.60 9.31 -4.66
N ILE A 815 4.39 9.10 -3.35
CA ILE A 815 5.11 9.85 -2.31
C ILE A 815 6.61 9.57 -2.37
N ARG A 816 7.02 8.30 -2.45
CA ARG A 816 8.43 7.92 -2.57
C ARG A 816 9.09 8.53 -3.81
N ALA A 817 8.36 8.62 -4.94
CA ALA A 817 8.85 9.28 -6.14
C ALA A 817 9.12 10.78 -5.90
N LEU A 818 8.20 11.49 -5.23
CA LEU A 818 8.40 12.90 -4.88
C LEU A 818 9.61 13.08 -3.96
N ASP A 819 9.74 12.25 -2.92
CA ASP A 819 10.86 12.29 -1.98
C ASP A 819 12.20 12.02 -2.67
N ALA A 820 12.25 11.01 -3.55
CA ALA A 820 13.46 10.68 -4.31
C ALA A 820 13.90 11.80 -5.28
N MET A 821 12.94 12.59 -5.77
CA MET A 821 13.19 13.80 -6.57
C MET A 821 13.53 15.03 -5.72
N GLY A 822 13.40 14.94 -4.39
CA GLY A 822 13.59 16.07 -3.48
C GLY A 822 12.47 17.12 -3.55
N ILE A 823 11.30 16.74 -4.06
CA ILE A 823 10.14 17.63 -4.19
C ILE A 823 9.35 17.55 -2.88
N LYS A 824 9.19 18.69 -2.20
CA LYS A 824 8.45 18.82 -0.94
C LYS A 824 7.26 19.77 -1.11
N PRO A 825 6.08 19.25 -1.49
CA PRO A 825 4.86 20.04 -1.56
C PRO A 825 4.43 20.53 -0.18
N ASP A 826 3.86 21.73 -0.11
CA ASP A 826 3.22 22.24 1.11
C ASP A 826 1.90 21.49 1.37
N LEU A 827 1.16 21.18 0.30
CA LEU A 827 -0.17 20.56 0.35
C LEU A 827 -0.26 19.29 -0.50
N TYR A 828 -1.12 18.37 -0.06
CA TYR A 828 -1.41 17.12 -0.76
C TYR A 828 -2.91 17.04 -1.05
N HIS A 829 -3.26 16.98 -2.33
CA HIS A 829 -4.65 16.93 -2.78
C HIS A 829 -4.95 15.54 -3.35
N SER A 830 -5.75 14.79 -2.60
CA SER A 830 -6.29 13.48 -2.99
C SER A 830 -7.55 13.67 -3.85
N ASN A 831 -7.45 13.37 -5.15
CA ASN A 831 -8.58 13.45 -6.08
C ASN A 831 -9.31 12.09 -6.13
N GLU A 832 -10.31 11.95 -5.26
CA GLU A 832 -11.07 10.72 -4.97
C GLU A 832 -10.29 9.68 -4.12
N GLY A 833 -11.01 8.72 -3.52
CA GLY A 833 -10.48 7.83 -2.47
C GLY A 833 -9.28 6.96 -2.89
N HIS A 834 -9.09 6.72 -4.19
CA HIS A 834 -8.03 5.84 -4.70
C HIS A 834 -6.59 6.38 -4.50
N SER A 835 -6.43 7.61 -4.03
CA SER A 835 -5.14 8.16 -3.61
C SER A 835 -4.96 8.23 -2.08
N ALA A 836 -5.86 7.64 -1.28
CA ALA A 836 -5.81 7.79 0.18
C ALA A 836 -4.53 7.23 0.85
N PHE A 837 -3.82 6.30 0.19
CA PHE A 837 -2.56 5.76 0.69
C PHE A 837 -1.40 6.76 0.74
N ILE A 838 -1.54 7.95 0.11
CA ILE A 838 -0.62 9.09 0.30
C ILE A 838 -0.37 9.32 1.79
N SER A 839 -1.44 9.36 2.59
CA SER A 839 -1.37 9.70 4.00
C SER A 839 -0.65 8.62 4.82
N LEU A 840 -0.80 7.33 4.49
CA LEU A 840 -0.09 6.27 5.20
C LEU A 840 1.44 6.36 5.02
N GLU A 841 1.90 6.66 3.81
CA GLU A 841 3.34 6.81 3.56
C GLU A 841 3.90 8.06 4.24
N ARG A 842 3.16 9.17 4.22
CA ARG A 842 3.54 10.39 4.94
C ARG A 842 3.61 10.18 6.45
N LEU A 843 2.66 9.43 7.03
CA LEU A 843 2.70 9.05 8.44
C LEU A 843 3.95 8.24 8.77
N ARG A 844 4.25 7.21 7.95
CA ARG A 844 5.46 6.40 8.11
C ARG A 844 6.71 7.27 8.10
N ALA A 845 6.83 8.18 7.13
CA ALA A 845 7.97 9.10 7.05
C ALA A 845 8.12 9.97 8.31
N MET A 846 7.03 10.55 8.82
CA MET A 846 7.06 11.39 10.03
C MET A 846 7.43 10.59 11.30
N ILE A 847 6.98 9.34 11.41
CA ILE A 847 7.26 8.51 12.59
C ILE A 847 8.69 7.97 12.55
N GLU A 848 9.14 7.46 11.40
CA GLU A 848 10.48 6.86 11.29
C GLU A 848 11.60 7.90 11.21
N ILE A 849 11.39 9.00 10.47
CA ILE A 849 12.45 10.01 10.23
C ILE A 849 12.40 11.14 11.27
N ASN A 850 11.19 11.58 11.66
CA ASN A 850 11.03 12.69 12.61
C ASN A 850 10.71 12.23 14.04
N HIS A 851 10.59 10.92 14.29
CA HIS A 851 10.33 10.34 15.61
C HIS A 851 9.06 10.88 16.28
N LEU A 852 8.07 11.29 15.50
CA LEU A 852 6.76 11.73 16.02
C LEU A 852 5.93 10.53 16.48
N THR A 853 5.04 10.74 17.45
CA THR A 853 4.02 9.74 17.78
C THR A 853 2.98 9.65 16.67
N PHE A 854 2.24 8.54 16.60
CA PHE A 854 1.17 8.35 15.62
C PHE A 854 0.16 9.51 15.61
N HIS A 855 -0.27 9.98 16.79
CA HIS A 855 -1.26 11.06 16.89
C HIS A 855 -0.69 12.41 16.44
N GLU A 856 0.56 12.73 16.76
CA GLU A 856 1.21 13.96 16.29
C GLU A 856 1.39 13.94 14.77
N ALA A 857 1.86 12.82 14.22
CA ALA A 857 2.01 12.61 12.79
C ALA A 857 0.64 12.71 12.07
N LEU A 858 -0.42 12.15 12.67
CA LEU A 858 -1.78 12.22 12.14
C LEU A 858 -2.27 13.67 12.00
N GLU A 859 -2.10 14.50 13.02
CA GLU A 859 -2.49 15.91 12.94
C GLU A 859 -1.67 16.68 11.90
N ALA A 860 -0.36 16.43 11.80
CA ALA A 860 0.50 17.05 10.80
C ALA A 860 0.17 16.63 9.36
N VAL A 861 -0.18 15.35 9.14
CA VAL A 861 -0.65 14.87 7.83
C VAL A 861 -2.02 15.45 7.50
N ARG A 862 -2.95 15.47 8.47
CA ARG A 862 -4.30 16.02 8.27
C ARG A 862 -4.26 17.48 7.88
N SER A 863 -3.49 18.31 8.59
CA SER A 863 -3.42 19.77 8.39
C SER A 863 -2.91 20.19 7.01
N SER A 864 -2.30 19.29 6.26
CA SER A 864 -1.72 19.53 4.92
C SER A 864 -2.38 18.67 3.83
N THR A 865 -3.52 18.03 4.12
CA THR A 865 -4.23 17.15 3.17
C THR A 865 -5.64 17.66 2.87
N LEU A 866 -5.95 17.76 1.57
CA LEU A 866 -7.29 18.04 1.04
C LEU A 866 -7.83 16.82 0.29
N PHE A 867 -9.08 16.44 0.57
CA PHE A 867 -9.77 15.35 -0.12
C PHE A 867 -10.98 15.86 -0.92
N THR A 868 -10.99 15.61 -2.23
CA THR A 868 -12.16 15.84 -3.09
C THR A 868 -12.86 14.51 -3.37
N THR A 869 -14.17 14.42 -3.10
CA THR A 869 -15.02 13.27 -3.50
C THR A 869 -15.88 13.61 -4.73
N HIS A 870 -15.93 12.71 -5.71
CA HIS A 870 -16.74 12.85 -6.94
C HIS A 870 -17.92 11.88 -6.98
N THR A 871 -17.90 10.90 -6.09
CA THR A 871 -18.81 9.77 -6.11
C THR A 871 -20.08 10.06 -5.30
N PRO A 872 -21.27 10.07 -5.92
CA PRO A 872 -22.52 10.42 -5.25
C PRO A 872 -23.20 9.22 -4.56
N VAL A 873 -22.61 8.03 -4.61
CA VAL A 873 -23.21 6.78 -4.10
C VAL A 873 -22.20 5.89 -3.38
N PRO A 874 -22.56 5.28 -2.23
CA PRO A 874 -21.64 4.43 -1.46
C PRO A 874 -21.00 3.29 -2.27
N ALA A 875 -21.75 2.67 -3.17
CA ALA A 875 -21.28 1.55 -4.00
C ALA A 875 -20.21 1.93 -5.04
N GLY A 876 -19.94 3.22 -5.24
CA GLY A 876 -18.89 3.70 -6.14
C GLY A 876 -17.54 3.89 -5.47
N HIS A 877 -17.44 3.74 -4.14
CA HIS A 877 -16.18 3.88 -3.41
C HIS A 877 -15.43 2.55 -3.34
N ASP A 878 -14.14 2.59 -3.63
CA ASP A 878 -13.27 1.42 -3.50
C ASP A 878 -13.21 0.96 -2.03
N ALA A 879 -13.43 -0.35 -1.83
CA ALA A 879 -13.39 -0.98 -0.52
C ALA A 879 -12.77 -2.38 -0.62
N PHE A 880 -11.84 -2.67 0.30
CA PHE A 880 -11.03 -3.90 0.27
C PHE A 880 -11.28 -4.78 1.49
N ASP A 881 -11.18 -6.10 1.27
CA ASP A 881 -11.25 -7.09 2.33
C ASP A 881 -9.96 -7.09 3.16
N GLU A 882 -10.07 -7.36 4.47
CA GLU A 882 -8.95 -7.29 5.41
C GLU A 882 -7.79 -8.21 5.02
N ASP A 883 -8.09 -9.46 4.63
CA ASP A 883 -7.09 -10.45 4.23
C ASP A 883 -6.25 -9.96 3.03
N MET A 884 -6.89 -9.21 2.12
CA MET A 884 -6.20 -8.61 0.98
C MET A 884 -5.26 -7.49 1.42
N LEU A 885 -5.68 -6.63 2.35
CA LEU A 885 -4.79 -5.60 2.90
C LEU A 885 -3.63 -6.20 3.70
N ARG A 886 -3.89 -7.20 4.56
CA ARG A 886 -2.84 -7.89 5.33
C ARG A 886 -1.76 -8.46 4.42
N LYS A 887 -2.14 -8.98 3.25
CA LYS A 887 -1.17 -9.47 2.26
C LYS A 887 -0.17 -8.39 1.83
N TYR A 888 -0.58 -7.13 1.67
CA TYR A 888 0.30 -6.09 1.09
C TYR A 888 0.87 -5.11 2.12
N ILE A 889 0.18 -4.87 3.23
CA ILE A 889 0.53 -3.83 4.21
C ILE A 889 0.57 -4.34 5.66
N SER A 890 0.73 -5.64 5.91
CA SER A 890 0.80 -6.18 7.29
C SER A 890 1.88 -5.52 8.14
N HIS A 891 2.99 -5.10 7.56
CA HIS A 891 4.09 -4.43 8.27
C HIS A 891 3.82 -2.96 8.62
N TYR A 892 2.82 -2.32 7.99
CA TYR A 892 2.58 -0.87 8.18
C TYR A 892 2.12 -0.53 9.60
N HIS A 893 1.33 -1.38 10.27
CA HIS A 893 0.86 -1.05 11.63
C HIS A 893 2.03 -0.93 12.62
N THR A 894 3.02 -1.83 12.51
CA THR A 894 4.23 -1.81 13.36
C THR A 894 5.04 -0.55 13.14
N ARG A 895 5.18 -0.11 11.88
CA ARG A 895 5.91 1.13 11.52
C ARG A 895 5.20 2.39 11.96
N LEU A 896 3.88 2.35 12.01
CA LEU A 896 3.06 3.42 12.53
C LEU A 896 2.97 3.39 14.08
N ASN A 897 3.61 2.42 14.75
CA ASN A 897 3.52 2.20 16.20
C ASN A 897 2.07 2.06 16.70
N ILE A 898 1.23 1.37 15.93
CA ILE A 898 -0.17 1.07 16.26
C ILE A 898 -0.49 -0.41 16.07
N SER A 899 -1.62 -0.84 16.63
CA SER A 899 -2.21 -2.15 16.35
C SER A 899 -2.78 -2.23 14.93
N TRP A 900 -2.93 -3.45 14.43
CA TRP A 900 -3.61 -3.67 13.16
C TRP A 900 -5.08 -3.20 13.21
N GLU A 901 -5.76 -3.41 14.32
CA GLU A 901 -7.14 -2.98 14.53
C GLU A 901 -7.27 -1.45 14.44
N GLU A 902 -6.31 -0.70 14.99
CA GLU A 902 -6.25 0.76 14.85
C GLU A 902 -6.01 1.18 13.40
N LEU A 903 -5.10 0.51 12.67
CA LEU A 903 -4.90 0.76 11.24
C LEU A 903 -6.20 0.52 10.46
N MET A 904 -6.88 -0.60 10.70
CA MET A 904 -8.15 -0.93 10.05
C MET A 904 -9.27 0.04 10.43
N ALA A 905 -9.27 0.57 11.65
CA ALA A 905 -10.24 1.56 12.10
C ALA A 905 -10.15 2.86 11.27
N LEU A 906 -9.00 3.17 10.65
CA LEU A 906 -8.87 4.32 9.75
C LEU A 906 -9.76 4.21 8.50
N GLY A 907 -9.95 3.00 7.97
CA GLY A 907 -10.79 2.73 6.80
C GLY A 907 -12.17 2.14 7.11
N ARG A 908 -12.49 1.85 8.38
CA ARG A 908 -13.76 1.20 8.78
C ARG A 908 -14.71 2.14 9.52
N CYS A 909 -16.00 1.83 9.51
CA CYS A 909 -17.01 2.48 10.34
C CYS A 909 -17.79 1.43 11.14
N GLU A 910 -18.10 1.71 12.40
CA GLU A 910 -18.96 0.84 13.20
C GLU A 910 -20.38 0.79 12.60
N GLY A 911 -20.96 -0.41 12.52
CA GLY A 911 -22.30 -0.63 11.97
C GLY A 911 -22.38 -0.90 10.46
N ASP A 912 -21.26 -0.84 9.72
CA ASP A 912 -21.27 -1.24 8.30
C ASP A 912 -21.37 -2.78 8.15
N PRO A 913 -22.28 -3.32 7.31
CA PRO A 913 -22.53 -4.76 7.23
C PRO A 913 -21.36 -5.58 6.70
N ASP A 914 -20.54 -4.98 5.84
CA ASP A 914 -19.46 -5.62 5.09
C ASP A 914 -18.10 -5.48 5.78
N ARG A 915 -17.95 -4.56 6.74
CA ARG A 915 -16.71 -4.29 7.49
C ARG A 915 -15.45 -4.18 6.61
N LYS A 916 -15.63 -3.79 5.34
CA LYS A 916 -14.52 -3.59 4.40
C LYS A 916 -13.76 -2.31 4.74
N PHE A 917 -12.50 -2.25 4.34
CA PHE A 917 -11.69 -1.06 4.46
C PHE A 917 -12.01 -0.12 3.30
N ASN A 918 -12.74 0.94 3.58
CA ASN A 918 -13.21 1.91 2.59
C ASN A 918 -12.19 3.04 2.42
N MET A 919 -11.77 3.26 1.18
CA MET A 919 -10.72 4.21 0.85
C MET A 919 -11.13 5.67 1.00
N SER A 920 -12.41 5.98 0.81
CA SER A 920 -12.94 7.32 1.08
C SER A 920 -13.07 7.60 2.57
N PHE A 921 -13.27 6.59 3.42
CA PHE A 921 -13.18 6.78 4.88
C PHE A 921 -11.74 7.06 5.31
N LEU A 922 -10.77 6.32 4.77
CA LEU A 922 -9.35 6.60 4.99
C LEU A 922 -9.03 8.03 4.56
N ALA A 923 -9.35 8.43 3.32
CA ALA A 923 -9.09 9.78 2.81
C ALA A 923 -9.72 10.86 3.69
N THR A 924 -10.97 10.66 4.10
CA THR A 924 -11.72 11.59 4.95
C THR A 924 -11.10 11.73 6.34
N ARG A 925 -10.66 10.64 6.98
CA ARG A 925 -10.01 10.69 8.29
C ARG A 925 -8.58 11.24 8.25
N MET A 926 -7.94 11.20 7.08
CA MET A 926 -6.58 11.70 6.88
C MET A 926 -6.53 13.13 6.35
N SER A 927 -7.68 13.79 6.17
CA SER A 927 -7.76 15.14 5.61
C SER A 927 -8.37 16.12 6.61
N GLN A 928 -7.82 17.33 6.67
CA GLN A 928 -8.42 18.42 7.43
C GLN A 928 -9.59 19.06 6.68
N GLU A 929 -9.48 19.14 5.36
CA GLU A 929 -10.50 19.72 4.49
C GLU A 929 -11.05 18.67 3.52
N VAL A 930 -12.36 18.69 3.31
CA VAL A 930 -13.07 17.76 2.43
C VAL A 930 -14.10 18.52 1.61
N ASN A 931 -14.18 18.26 0.31
CA ASN A 931 -15.17 18.90 -0.55
C ASN A 931 -15.86 17.96 -1.54
N GLY A 932 -17.14 18.23 -1.78
CA GLY A 932 -17.87 17.75 -2.95
C GLY A 932 -17.61 18.63 -4.19
N VAL A 933 -18.13 18.20 -5.34
CA VAL A 933 -17.82 18.78 -6.68
C VAL A 933 -18.93 19.68 -7.26
N SER A 934 -19.98 19.88 -6.47
CA SER A 934 -21.09 20.81 -6.69
C SER A 934 -21.75 21.08 -5.35
N LYS A 935 -22.59 22.12 -5.27
CA LYS A 935 -23.28 22.46 -4.02
C LYS A 935 -24.16 21.32 -3.52
N LEU A 936 -25.00 20.76 -4.40
CA LEU A 936 -25.86 19.63 -4.05
C LEU A 936 -25.02 18.38 -3.71
N HIS A 937 -23.91 18.16 -4.39
CA HIS A 937 -23.02 17.04 -4.06
C HIS A 937 -22.35 17.20 -2.70
N GLY A 938 -22.02 18.42 -2.28
CA GLY A 938 -21.56 18.69 -0.91
C GLY A 938 -22.57 18.23 0.12
N GLU A 939 -23.84 18.59 -0.06
CA GLU A 939 -24.96 18.14 0.80
C GLU A 939 -25.11 16.61 0.79
N VAL A 940 -25.05 15.97 -0.38
CA VAL A 940 -25.08 14.49 -0.50
C VAL A 940 -23.89 13.83 0.21
N SER A 941 -22.69 14.42 0.07
CA SER A 941 -21.46 13.91 0.69
C SER A 941 -21.50 14.02 2.20
N GLN A 942 -22.04 15.11 2.74
CA GLN A 942 -22.31 15.25 4.17
C GLN A 942 -23.18 14.09 4.67
N GLY A 943 -24.26 13.76 3.95
CA GLY A 943 -25.14 12.64 4.34
C GLY A 943 -24.45 11.29 4.29
N MET A 944 -23.61 11.07 3.29
CA MET A 944 -22.87 9.83 3.07
C MET A 944 -21.82 9.57 4.17
N PHE A 945 -21.11 10.61 4.59
CA PHE A 945 -20.03 10.50 5.58
C PHE A 945 -20.46 10.80 7.02
N ASN A 946 -21.72 11.18 7.27
CA ASN A 946 -22.24 11.49 8.60
C ASN A 946 -21.96 10.38 9.64
N LYS A 947 -22.01 9.11 9.22
CA LYS A 947 -21.70 7.97 10.10
C LYS A 947 -20.29 7.99 10.71
N LEU A 948 -19.34 8.72 10.14
CA LEU A 948 -17.98 8.87 10.68
C LEU A 948 -17.90 9.82 11.88
N TRP A 949 -18.93 10.67 12.10
CA TRP A 949 -19.01 11.62 13.20
C TRP A 949 -20.31 11.42 14.01
N PRO A 950 -20.41 10.33 14.77
CA PRO A 950 -21.59 10.07 15.59
C PRO A 950 -21.82 11.22 16.57
N GLY A 951 -23.03 11.79 16.54
CA GLY A 951 -23.43 12.91 17.40
C GLY A 951 -23.50 14.27 16.70
N TYR A 952 -23.03 14.37 15.46
CA TYR A 952 -23.21 15.56 14.62
C TYR A 952 -24.40 15.38 13.67
N LEU A 953 -25.09 16.47 13.37
CA LEU A 953 -26.05 16.52 12.28
C LEU A 953 -25.31 16.60 10.94
N GLN A 954 -25.96 16.13 9.88
CA GLN A 954 -25.40 16.16 8.52
C GLN A 954 -24.93 17.57 8.14
N GLU A 955 -25.72 18.58 8.51
CA GLU A 955 -25.47 19.99 8.19
C GLU A 955 -24.32 20.61 9.00
N GLU A 956 -23.86 19.94 10.06
CA GLU A 956 -22.76 20.40 10.93
C GLU A 956 -21.39 19.90 10.47
N LEU A 957 -21.35 18.97 9.51
CA LEU A 957 -20.10 18.43 8.99
C LEU A 957 -19.36 19.49 8.16
N PHE A 958 -18.04 19.60 8.38
CA PHE A 958 -17.15 20.55 7.69
C PHE A 958 -16.96 20.27 6.19
N ILE A 959 -17.62 19.25 5.65
CA ILE A 959 -17.57 18.89 4.23
C ILE A 959 -18.21 20.02 3.41
N GLY A 960 -17.38 20.71 2.63
CA GLY A 960 -17.79 21.81 1.77
C GLY A 960 -18.01 21.39 0.32
N TYR A 961 -17.87 22.34 -0.60
CA TYR A 961 -17.94 22.09 -2.04
C TYR A 961 -17.09 23.08 -2.84
N VAL A 962 -16.59 22.58 -3.97
CA VAL A 962 -16.12 23.40 -5.08
C VAL A 962 -16.87 22.97 -6.32
N THR A 963 -17.67 23.86 -6.88
CA THR A 963 -18.41 23.56 -8.11
C THR A 963 -17.44 23.44 -9.27
N ASN A 964 -17.49 22.32 -10.00
CA ASN A 964 -16.62 22.10 -11.15
C ASN A 964 -16.75 23.19 -12.22
N GLY A 965 -15.75 23.24 -13.09
CA GLY A 965 -15.67 24.05 -14.29
C GLY A 965 -14.78 23.38 -15.33
N VAL A 966 -14.63 24.06 -16.47
CA VAL A 966 -13.92 23.52 -17.65
C VAL A 966 -12.93 24.53 -18.18
N HIS A 967 -11.84 24.05 -18.77
CA HIS A 967 -10.77 24.92 -19.27
C HIS A 967 -11.23 25.67 -20.53
N HIS A 968 -11.63 26.94 -20.37
CA HIS A 968 -12.23 27.73 -21.45
C HIS A 968 -11.37 27.76 -22.74
N PRO A 969 -10.04 27.98 -22.69
CA PRO A 969 -9.21 27.95 -23.91
C PRO A 969 -9.23 26.61 -24.67
N THR A 970 -9.37 25.48 -23.97
CA THR A 970 -9.44 24.13 -24.55
C THR A 970 -10.74 23.92 -25.33
N TRP A 971 -11.87 24.35 -24.74
CA TRP A 971 -13.20 23.94 -25.21
C TRP A 971 -13.88 24.98 -26.10
N THR A 972 -13.50 26.25 -26.01
CA THR A 972 -14.05 27.33 -26.85
C THR A 972 -13.55 27.23 -28.29
N ALA A 973 -14.47 27.21 -29.25
CA ALA A 973 -14.15 27.10 -30.66
C ALA A 973 -13.52 28.38 -31.24
N ASN A 974 -12.71 28.25 -32.29
CA ASN A 974 -12.04 29.39 -32.93
C ASN A 974 -12.99 30.54 -33.38
N PRO A 975 -14.17 30.27 -34.00
CA PRO A 975 -15.13 31.33 -34.31
C PRO A 975 -15.57 32.15 -33.08
N TRP A 976 -15.70 31.51 -31.92
CA TRP A 976 -16.01 32.21 -30.67
C TRP A 976 -14.81 32.99 -30.15
N LYS A 977 -13.58 32.47 -30.27
CA LYS A 977 -12.36 33.20 -29.92
C LYS A 977 -12.23 34.51 -30.72
N GLU A 978 -12.62 34.51 -32.00
CA GLU A 978 -12.66 35.72 -32.84
C GLU A 978 -13.70 36.74 -32.34
N VAL A 979 -14.91 36.28 -31.99
CA VAL A 979 -15.96 37.14 -31.41
C VAL A 979 -15.48 37.78 -30.10
N TRP A 980 -14.89 36.98 -29.20
CA TRP A 980 -14.35 37.48 -27.94
C TRP A 980 -13.24 38.50 -28.17
N LYS A 981 -12.28 38.20 -29.05
CA LYS A 981 -11.17 39.11 -29.39
C LYS A 981 -11.66 40.47 -29.89
N GLU A 982 -12.74 40.51 -30.66
CA GLU A 982 -13.31 41.78 -31.15
C GLU A 982 -13.94 42.62 -30.04
N ILE A 983 -14.63 41.99 -29.08
CA ILE A 983 -15.37 42.73 -28.04
C ILE A 983 -14.55 43.02 -26.77
N THR A 984 -13.54 42.21 -26.47
CA THR A 984 -12.66 42.39 -25.30
C THR A 984 -11.26 42.90 -25.67
N GLY A 985 -10.88 42.86 -26.95
CA GLY A 985 -9.54 43.20 -27.44
C GLY A 985 -8.54 42.04 -27.36
N SER A 986 -8.88 40.92 -26.70
CA SER A 986 -8.03 39.74 -26.55
C SER A 986 -8.86 38.46 -26.55
N SER A 987 -8.40 37.41 -27.20
CA SER A 987 -9.03 36.08 -27.09
C SER A 987 -8.83 35.45 -25.71
N SER A 988 -7.91 35.97 -24.90
CA SER A 988 -7.61 35.55 -23.52
C SER A 988 -7.91 36.71 -22.58
N PHE A 989 -9.19 36.97 -22.35
CA PHE A 989 -9.67 37.98 -21.41
C PHE A 989 -9.84 37.38 -20.00
N ASP A 990 -9.97 38.23 -18.99
CA ASP A 990 -10.27 37.78 -17.63
C ASP A 990 -11.67 37.17 -17.56
N GLN A 991 -11.72 35.85 -17.41
CA GLN A 991 -12.96 35.08 -17.39
C GLN A 991 -13.80 35.34 -16.13
N THR A 992 -13.20 35.88 -15.07
CA THR A 992 -13.88 36.19 -13.80
C THR A 992 -14.61 37.53 -13.85
N ASP A 993 -14.23 38.43 -14.75
CA ASP A 993 -14.86 39.74 -14.94
C ASP A 993 -16.16 39.63 -15.76
N ARG A 994 -17.30 39.70 -15.07
CA ARG A 994 -18.64 39.65 -15.67
C ARG A 994 -18.90 40.73 -16.70
N SER A 995 -18.26 41.90 -16.56
CA SER A 995 -18.46 43.00 -17.50
C SER A 995 -17.91 42.67 -18.89
N GLN A 996 -16.93 41.77 -19.01
CA GLN A 996 -16.45 41.30 -20.32
C GLN A 996 -17.49 40.44 -21.03
N TRP A 997 -18.14 39.53 -20.29
CA TRP A 997 -19.18 38.65 -20.82
C TRP A 997 -20.40 39.43 -21.29
N GLU A 998 -20.84 40.43 -20.52
CA GLU A 998 -22.01 41.28 -20.85
C GLU A 998 -21.87 42.03 -22.18
N LYS A 999 -20.64 42.28 -22.66
CA LYS A 999 -20.42 42.89 -23.98
C LYS A 999 -21.01 42.05 -25.11
N LEU A 1000 -21.19 40.74 -24.92
CA LEU A 1000 -21.81 39.86 -25.89
C LEU A 1000 -23.25 40.26 -26.23
N TYR A 1001 -23.99 40.89 -25.30
CA TYR A 1001 -25.33 41.38 -25.58
C TYR A 1001 -25.38 42.44 -26.69
N LYS A 1002 -24.29 43.21 -26.86
CA LYS A 1002 -24.16 44.25 -27.88
C LYS A 1002 -23.75 43.73 -29.27
N VAL A 1003 -23.38 42.45 -29.38
CA VAL A 1003 -23.02 41.81 -30.65
C VAL A 1003 -24.28 41.58 -31.48
N ASP A 1004 -24.20 41.85 -32.78
CA ASP A 1004 -25.29 41.60 -33.72
C ASP A 1004 -25.67 40.10 -33.76
N ASP A 1005 -26.98 39.81 -33.74
CA ASP A 1005 -27.50 38.44 -33.66
C ASP A 1005 -27.11 37.59 -34.88
N ARG A 1006 -26.99 38.21 -36.07
CA ARG A 1006 -26.60 37.51 -37.30
C ARG A 1006 -25.18 36.96 -37.19
N LYS A 1007 -24.28 37.70 -36.54
CA LYS A 1007 -22.89 37.26 -36.36
C LYS A 1007 -22.81 36.01 -35.49
N ILE A 1008 -23.61 35.95 -34.42
CA ILE A 1008 -23.70 34.76 -33.55
C ILE A 1008 -24.30 33.59 -34.33
N TYR A 1009 -25.37 33.84 -35.09
CA TYR A 1009 -26.01 32.82 -35.90
C TYR A 1009 -25.05 32.19 -36.94
N GLU A 1010 -24.29 33.01 -37.67
CA GLU A 1010 -23.29 32.53 -38.64
C GLU A 1010 -22.15 31.74 -37.97
N ALA A 1011 -21.69 32.19 -36.80
CA ALA A 1011 -20.69 31.44 -36.02
C ALA A 1011 -21.21 30.05 -35.64
N ARG A 1012 -22.45 29.95 -35.13
CA ARG A 1012 -23.11 28.68 -34.79
C ARG A 1012 -23.30 27.79 -36.01
N LYS A 1013 -23.75 28.34 -37.14
CA LYS A 1013 -23.91 27.59 -38.40
C LYS A 1013 -22.59 27.01 -38.89
N LYS A 1014 -21.49 27.77 -38.79
CA LYS A 1014 -20.14 27.29 -39.12
C LYS A 1014 -19.71 26.12 -38.23
N LEU A 1015 -19.93 26.20 -36.91
CA LEU A 1015 -19.60 25.12 -35.97
C LEU A 1015 -20.41 23.85 -36.25
N LYS A 1016 -21.71 24.01 -36.51
CA LYS A 1016 -22.58 22.92 -36.89
C LYS A 1016 -22.11 22.25 -38.19
N LYS A 1017 -21.80 23.02 -39.23
CA LYS A 1017 -21.24 22.49 -40.48
C LYS A 1017 -19.94 21.69 -40.25
N ASN A 1018 -19.07 22.14 -39.35
CA ASN A 1018 -17.85 21.41 -39.01
C ASN A 1018 -18.16 20.04 -38.36
N LEU A 1019 -19.11 20.00 -37.42
CA LEU A 1019 -19.56 18.74 -36.81
C LEU A 1019 -20.07 17.76 -37.87
N PHE A 1020 -20.96 18.17 -38.76
CA PHE A 1020 -21.48 17.28 -39.80
C PHE A 1020 -20.42 16.83 -40.80
N THR A 1021 -19.44 17.69 -41.10
CA THR A 1021 -18.29 17.30 -41.94
C THR A 1021 -17.48 16.19 -41.25
N ASN A 1022 -17.22 16.33 -39.95
CA ASN A 1022 -16.53 15.31 -39.15
C ASN A 1022 -17.34 14.00 -39.08
N ILE A 1023 -18.66 14.08 -38.84
CA ILE A 1023 -19.56 12.91 -38.82
C ILE A 1023 -19.54 12.18 -40.16
N ARG A 1024 -19.65 12.90 -41.29
CA ARG A 1024 -19.59 12.29 -42.63
C ARG A 1024 -18.25 11.57 -42.86
N LYS A 1025 -17.12 12.19 -42.46
CA LYS A 1025 -15.78 11.58 -42.54
C LYS A 1025 -15.67 10.30 -41.70
N ARG A 1026 -16.18 10.32 -40.46
CA ARG A 1026 -16.16 9.16 -39.55
C ARG A 1026 -17.04 8.01 -40.07
N LEU A 1027 -18.28 8.31 -40.46
CA LEU A 1027 -19.21 7.31 -41.02
C LEU A 1027 -18.65 6.66 -42.30
N GLN A 1028 -17.98 7.42 -43.17
CA GLN A 1028 -17.32 6.86 -44.35
C GLN A 1028 -16.22 5.87 -43.97
N THR A 1029 -15.38 6.21 -42.99
CA THR A 1029 -14.27 5.37 -42.54
C THR A 1029 -14.78 4.08 -41.87
N ASP A 1030 -15.74 4.20 -40.96
CA ASP A 1030 -16.29 3.05 -40.22
C ASP A 1030 -17.03 2.06 -41.13
N MET A 1031 -17.70 2.55 -42.17
CA MET A 1031 -18.47 1.69 -43.08
C MET A 1031 -17.63 1.01 -44.16
N ILE A 1032 -16.47 1.59 -44.52
CA ILE A 1032 -15.44 0.91 -45.33
C ILE A 1032 -14.91 -0.30 -44.56
N ASP A 1033 -14.57 -0.13 -43.28
CA ASP A 1033 -14.09 -1.21 -42.41
C ASP A 1033 -15.15 -2.32 -42.22
N LYS A 1034 -16.44 -1.96 -42.25
CA LYS A 1034 -17.57 -2.90 -42.07
C LYS A 1034 -18.12 -3.51 -43.37
N HIS A 1035 -17.52 -3.24 -44.53
CA HIS A 1035 -17.96 -3.77 -45.84
C HIS A 1035 -19.46 -3.52 -46.15
N VAL A 1036 -20.01 -2.40 -45.67
CA VAL A 1036 -21.42 -2.03 -45.87
C VAL A 1036 -21.67 -1.58 -47.32
N SER A 1037 -22.85 -1.87 -47.89
CA SER A 1037 -23.14 -1.52 -49.28
C SER A 1037 -23.08 0.00 -49.53
N PRO A 1038 -22.48 0.46 -50.66
CA PRO A 1038 -22.42 1.88 -51.02
C PRO A 1038 -23.78 2.59 -51.09
N ARG A 1039 -24.87 1.86 -51.34
CA ARG A 1039 -26.23 2.43 -51.38
C ARG A 1039 -26.72 2.86 -50.00
N THR A 1040 -26.43 2.10 -48.95
CA THR A 1040 -26.78 2.43 -47.56
C THR A 1040 -26.01 3.66 -47.09
N LEU A 1041 -24.75 3.78 -47.54
CA LEU A 1041 -23.86 4.89 -47.25
C LEU A 1041 -24.36 6.21 -47.85
N ILE A 1042 -24.78 6.19 -49.12
CA ILE A 1042 -25.44 7.33 -49.76
C ILE A 1042 -26.71 7.68 -48.97
N ASN A 1043 -27.53 6.69 -48.61
CA ASN A 1043 -28.81 6.90 -47.95
C ASN A 1043 -28.67 7.65 -46.61
N ILE A 1044 -27.81 7.19 -45.69
CA ILE A 1044 -27.60 7.86 -44.39
C ILE A 1044 -26.97 9.26 -44.59
N SER A 1045 -26.00 9.38 -45.49
CA SER A 1045 -25.37 10.67 -45.81
C SER A 1045 -26.36 11.70 -46.39
N THR A 1046 -27.37 11.27 -47.16
CA THR A 1046 -28.42 12.15 -47.71
C THR A 1046 -29.48 12.56 -46.70
N HIS A 1047 -29.67 11.81 -45.60
CA HIS A 1047 -30.73 12.11 -44.61
C HIS A 1047 -30.27 13.02 -43.45
N LEU A 1048 -28.95 13.20 -43.28
CA LEU A 1048 -28.35 14.14 -42.33
C LEU A 1048 -28.49 15.59 -42.82
N ASP A 1049 -29.35 16.36 -42.16
CA ASP A 1049 -29.65 17.75 -42.52
C ASP A 1049 -28.95 18.72 -41.56
N GLU A 1050 -28.02 19.52 -42.10
CA GLU A 1050 -27.28 20.52 -41.34
C GLU A 1050 -28.14 21.72 -40.89
N ASN A 1051 -29.33 21.90 -41.46
CA ASN A 1051 -30.28 22.94 -41.05
C ASN A 1051 -31.26 22.47 -39.97
N ALA A 1052 -31.35 21.16 -39.70
CA ALA A 1052 -32.29 20.61 -38.73
C ALA A 1052 -31.83 20.80 -37.28
N LEU A 1053 -32.72 21.15 -36.35
CA LEU A 1053 -32.41 21.22 -34.92
C LEU A 1053 -31.72 19.93 -34.46
N THR A 1054 -30.50 20.06 -33.94
CA THR A 1054 -29.65 18.93 -33.58
C THR A 1054 -29.46 18.84 -32.07
N ILE A 1055 -29.88 17.72 -31.49
CA ILE A 1055 -29.81 17.43 -30.06
C ILE A 1055 -28.70 16.38 -29.83
N GLY A 1056 -27.69 16.74 -29.04
CA GLY A 1056 -26.59 15.85 -28.68
C GLY A 1056 -26.80 15.18 -27.32
N PHE A 1057 -26.47 13.89 -27.24
CA PHE A 1057 -26.34 13.13 -25.99
C PHE A 1057 -25.01 12.37 -26.02
N ALA A 1058 -24.03 12.77 -25.21
CA ALA A 1058 -22.79 11.99 -25.13
C ALA A 1058 -22.18 11.86 -23.74
N ARG A 1059 -22.22 10.65 -23.18
CA ARG A 1059 -21.76 10.33 -21.81
C ARG A 1059 -21.30 8.87 -21.71
N ARG A 1060 -20.71 8.50 -20.58
CA ARG A 1060 -20.62 7.08 -20.19
C ARG A 1060 -22.03 6.50 -20.16
N PHE A 1061 -22.23 5.36 -20.79
CA PHE A 1061 -23.50 4.63 -20.74
C PHE A 1061 -23.57 3.83 -19.45
N ALA A 1062 -24.51 4.23 -18.58
CA ALA A 1062 -24.89 3.57 -17.34
C ALA A 1062 -26.39 3.74 -17.15
N THR A 1063 -27.04 2.82 -16.44
CA THR A 1063 -28.50 2.77 -16.28
C THR A 1063 -29.09 4.07 -15.74
N TYR A 1064 -28.46 4.65 -14.73
CA TYR A 1064 -28.92 5.90 -14.12
C TYR A 1064 -28.78 7.15 -15.02
N LYS A 1065 -28.03 7.10 -16.14
CA LYS A 1065 -27.95 8.23 -17.09
C LYS A 1065 -29.17 8.31 -18.03
N ARG A 1066 -30.00 7.26 -18.05
CA ARG A 1066 -31.28 7.16 -18.78
C ARG A 1066 -31.20 7.55 -20.27
N ALA A 1067 -30.18 7.04 -20.98
CA ALA A 1067 -30.00 7.31 -22.41
C ALA A 1067 -31.19 6.89 -23.30
N SER A 1068 -32.02 5.94 -22.85
CA SER A 1068 -33.20 5.46 -23.57
C SER A 1068 -34.50 6.16 -23.17
N LEU A 1069 -34.47 7.22 -22.34
CA LEU A 1069 -35.69 7.87 -21.82
C LEU A 1069 -36.59 8.41 -22.94
N LEU A 1070 -35.99 8.94 -24.00
CA LEU A 1070 -36.67 9.41 -25.20
C LEU A 1070 -37.28 8.28 -26.07
N PHE A 1071 -37.03 7.01 -25.75
CA PHE A 1071 -37.56 5.89 -26.54
C PHE A 1071 -38.77 5.22 -25.89
N ARG A 1072 -39.33 5.83 -24.83
CA ARG A 1072 -40.54 5.34 -24.17
C ARG A 1072 -41.79 5.50 -25.04
N ASP A 1073 -41.87 6.59 -25.82
CA ASP A 1073 -42.93 6.82 -26.82
C ASP A 1073 -42.30 7.06 -28.20
N LEU A 1074 -42.12 5.97 -28.96
CA LEU A 1074 -41.52 6.03 -30.30
C LEU A 1074 -42.43 6.72 -31.32
N ASP A 1075 -43.75 6.65 -31.16
CA ASP A 1075 -44.71 7.24 -32.10
C ASP A 1075 -44.66 8.77 -32.03
N ARG A 1076 -44.61 9.33 -30.82
CA ARG A 1076 -44.44 10.77 -30.61
C ARG A 1076 -43.07 11.26 -31.07
N LEU A 1077 -42.00 10.50 -30.77
CA LEU A 1077 -40.67 10.81 -31.29
C LEU A 1077 -40.65 10.85 -32.82
N ALA A 1078 -41.31 9.88 -33.48
CA ALA A 1078 -41.39 9.80 -34.94
C ALA A 1078 -42.08 11.02 -35.55
N ARG A 1079 -43.14 11.55 -34.89
CA ARG A 1079 -43.80 12.80 -35.33
C ARG A 1079 -42.89 14.01 -35.25
N ILE A 1080 -42.08 14.11 -34.20
CA ILE A 1080 -41.17 15.24 -33.98
C ILE A 1080 -40.04 15.24 -35.02
N VAL A 1081 -39.37 14.10 -35.22
CA VAL A 1081 -38.18 14.04 -36.09
C VAL A 1081 -38.49 14.04 -37.59
N ASN A 1082 -39.72 13.67 -37.98
CA ASN A 1082 -40.17 13.63 -39.38
C ASN A 1082 -41.04 14.83 -39.79
N ASN A 1083 -41.10 15.89 -39.00
CA ASN A 1083 -41.78 17.11 -39.40
C ASN A 1083 -41.01 17.80 -40.55
N PRO A 1084 -41.61 17.98 -41.74
CA PRO A 1084 -40.91 18.53 -42.90
C PRO A 1084 -40.59 20.03 -42.78
N ASP A 1085 -41.40 20.78 -42.04
CA ASP A 1085 -41.22 22.23 -41.86
C ASP A 1085 -40.26 22.55 -40.71
N ARG A 1086 -40.14 21.63 -39.74
CA ARG A 1086 -39.34 21.79 -38.52
C ARG A 1086 -38.57 20.51 -38.19
N PRO A 1087 -37.57 20.11 -38.98
CA PRO A 1087 -36.89 18.84 -38.79
C PRO A 1087 -36.08 18.81 -37.48
N VAL A 1088 -36.04 17.65 -36.82
CA VAL A 1088 -35.28 17.44 -35.58
C VAL A 1088 -34.44 16.17 -35.70
N GLN A 1089 -33.22 16.19 -35.16
CA GLN A 1089 -32.35 15.03 -35.15
C GLN A 1089 -31.56 14.88 -33.84
N PHE A 1090 -31.22 13.64 -33.50
CA PHE A 1090 -30.51 13.24 -32.29
C PHE A 1090 -29.18 12.56 -32.62
N ILE A 1091 -28.12 12.97 -31.93
CA ILE A 1091 -26.78 12.39 -32.06
C ILE A 1091 -26.36 11.85 -30.69
N TYR A 1092 -26.21 10.53 -30.63
CA TYR A 1092 -25.72 9.79 -29.47
C TYR A 1092 -24.24 9.45 -29.63
N ALA A 1093 -23.46 9.51 -28.54
CA ALA A 1093 -22.10 8.97 -28.51
C ALA A 1093 -21.72 8.55 -27.09
N GLY A 1094 -20.85 7.56 -26.92
CA GLY A 1094 -20.38 7.18 -25.59
C GLY A 1094 -19.98 5.72 -25.47
N LYS A 1095 -19.32 5.39 -24.35
CA LYS A 1095 -18.81 4.05 -24.04
C LYS A 1095 -19.50 3.50 -22.79
N ALA A 1096 -19.76 2.20 -22.75
CA ALA A 1096 -20.14 1.48 -21.54
C ALA A 1096 -18.91 0.78 -20.95
N HIS A 1097 -18.86 0.59 -19.63
CA HIS A 1097 -17.77 -0.18 -19.02
C HIS A 1097 -17.81 -1.64 -19.54
N PRO A 1098 -16.66 -2.34 -19.71
CA PRO A 1098 -16.64 -3.71 -20.26
C PRO A 1098 -17.43 -4.71 -19.40
N HIS A 1099 -17.51 -4.46 -18.08
CA HIS A 1099 -18.26 -5.27 -17.12
C HIS A 1099 -19.68 -4.74 -16.82
N ASP A 1100 -20.12 -3.63 -17.44
CA ASP A 1100 -21.45 -3.05 -17.24
C ASP A 1100 -22.41 -3.51 -18.35
N GLY A 1101 -23.00 -4.69 -18.17
CA GLY A 1101 -23.95 -5.27 -19.12
C GLY A 1101 -25.16 -4.37 -19.37
N GLY A 1102 -25.67 -3.69 -18.34
CA GLY A 1102 -26.80 -2.76 -18.48
C GLY A 1102 -26.46 -1.55 -19.34
N GLY A 1103 -25.27 -0.98 -19.18
CA GLY A 1103 -24.75 0.09 -20.05
C GLY A 1103 -24.59 -0.36 -21.50
N GLN A 1104 -24.11 -1.57 -21.74
CA GLN A 1104 -23.95 -2.14 -23.09
C GLN A 1104 -25.31 -2.39 -23.77
N ASP A 1105 -26.30 -2.86 -23.02
CA ASP A 1105 -27.66 -3.06 -23.53
C ASP A 1105 -28.33 -1.73 -23.90
N LEU A 1106 -28.05 -0.64 -23.18
CA LEU A 1106 -28.52 0.70 -23.56
C LEU A 1106 -27.92 1.17 -24.91
N ILE A 1107 -26.63 0.94 -25.13
CA ILE A 1107 -25.98 1.25 -26.43
C ILE A 1107 -26.66 0.45 -27.55
N ARG A 1108 -26.86 -0.86 -27.32
CA ARG A 1108 -27.54 -1.74 -28.27
C ARG A 1108 -28.94 -1.22 -28.59
N ARG A 1109 -29.71 -0.82 -27.58
CA ARG A 1109 -31.06 -0.28 -27.74
C ARG A 1109 -31.08 1.01 -28.56
N VAL A 1110 -30.18 1.95 -28.28
CA VAL A 1110 -30.06 3.20 -29.06
C VAL A 1110 -29.70 2.88 -30.52
N PHE A 1111 -28.76 1.96 -30.72
CA PHE A 1111 -28.36 1.52 -32.05
C PHE A 1111 -29.54 0.88 -32.80
N GLU A 1112 -30.29 -0.04 -32.20
CA GLU A 1112 -31.49 -0.65 -32.78
C GLU A 1112 -32.51 0.41 -33.24
N VAL A 1113 -32.81 1.40 -32.39
CA VAL A 1113 -33.74 2.50 -32.72
C VAL A 1113 -33.21 3.33 -33.90
N SER A 1114 -31.90 3.60 -33.95
CA SER A 1114 -31.26 4.34 -35.06
C SER A 1114 -31.40 3.68 -36.43
N GLN A 1115 -31.58 2.35 -36.46
CA GLN A 1115 -31.71 1.57 -37.68
C GLN A 1115 -33.16 1.42 -38.16
N MET A 1116 -34.17 1.85 -37.38
CA MET A 1116 -35.56 1.74 -37.80
C MET A 1116 -35.85 2.72 -38.96
N PRO A 1117 -36.67 2.35 -39.97
CA PRO A 1117 -36.90 3.18 -41.15
C PRO A 1117 -37.36 4.62 -40.86
N GLN A 1118 -38.21 4.81 -39.85
CA GLN A 1118 -38.74 6.10 -39.44
C GLN A 1118 -37.75 6.99 -38.67
N PHE A 1119 -36.60 6.44 -38.25
CA PHE A 1119 -35.54 7.15 -37.52
C PHE A 1119 -34.21 7.21 -38.29
N ALA A 1120 -34.13 6.55 -39.44
CA ALA A 1120 -32.92 6.48 -40.26
C ALA A 1120 -32.43 7.89 -40.66
N GLY A 1121 -31.20 8.22 -40.27
CA GLY A 1121 -30.62 9.55 -40.50
C GLY A 1121 -31.17 10.67 -39.60
N LYS A 1122 -32.11 10.36 -38.69
CA LYS A 1122 -32.64 11.28 -37.68
C LYS A 1122 -32.16 10.96 -36.27
N VAL A 1123 -31.90 9.68 -35.98
CA VAL A 1123 -31.21 9.24 -34.76
C VAL A 1123 -29.92 8.58 -35.21
N VAL A 1124 -28.78 9.08 -34.73
CA VAL A 1124 -27.45 8.58 -35.12
C VAL A 1124 -26.62 8.27 -33.89
N PHE A 1125 -25.98 7.11 -33.87
CA PHE A 1125 -24.98 6.75 -32.85
C PHE A 1125 -23.58 6.85 -33.45
N LEU A 1126 -22.69 7.60 -32.80
CA LEU A 1126 -21.29 7.76 -33.18
C LEU A 1126 -20.40 6.89 -32.29
N GLU A 1127 -19.53 6.10 -32.92
CA GLU A 1127 -18.63 5.17 -32.25
C GLU A 1127 -17.40 5.87 -31.67
N ASN A 1128 -16.86 5.28 -30.60
CA ASN A 1128 -15.58 5.65 -29.99
C ASN A 1128 -15.50 7.13 -29.57
N TYR A 1129 -16.42 7.55 -28.70
CA TYR A 1129 -16.38 8.87 -28.09
C TYR A 1129 -15.07 9.13 -27.33
N ASP A 1130 -14.37 10.20 -27.73
CA ASP A 1130 -13.09 10.66 -27.19
C ASP A 1130 -13.06 12.20 -27.09
N ILE A 1131 -11.93 12.81 -26.69
CA ILE A 1131 -11.80 14.27 -26.56
C ILE A 1131 -12.05 15.00 -27.88
N GLU A 1132 -11.62 14.43 -29.01
CA GLU A 1132 -11.76 15.05 -30.33
C GLU A 1132 -13.24 15.10 -30.73
N LEU A 1133 -13.93 13.95 -30.66
CA LEU A 1133 -15.37 13.91 -30.94
C LEU A 1133 -16.17 14.78 -29.95
N ALA A 1134 -15.76 14.80 -28.67
CA ALA A 1134 -16.35 15.69 -27.68
C ALA A 1134 -16.28 17.16 -28.10
N LYS A 1135 -15.11 17.65 -28.56
CA LYS A 1135 -14.94 19.03 -29.05
C LYS A 1135 -15.92 19.33 -30.18
N TYR A 1136 -16.02 18.48 -31.21
CA TYR A 1136 -16.96 18.72 -32.30
C TYR A 1136 -18.42 18.70 -31.85
N MET A 1137 -18.81 17.78 -30.97
CA MET A 1137 -20.19 17.66 -30.52
C MET A 1137 -20.60 18.84 -29.64
N VAL A 1138 -19.86 19.16 -28.57
CA VAL A 1138 -20.20 20.26 -27.66
C VAL A 1138 -20.16 21.64 -28.34
N GLN A 1139 -19.42 21.76 -29.44
CA GLN A 1139 -19.37 22.97 -30.27
C GLN A 1139 -20.48 23.01 -31.32
N GLY A 1140 -20.88 21.87 -31.90
CA GLY A 1140 -21.71 21.83 -33.10
C GLY A 1140 -23.20 21.56 -32.87
N VAL A 1141 -23.59 20.87 -31.79
CA VAL A 1141 -25.01 20.58 -31.51
C VAL A 1141 -25.73 21.81 -30.97
N ASP A 1142 -27.04 21.90 -31.16
CA ASP A 1142 -27.86 23.04 -30.74
C ASP A 1142 -28.32 22.90 -29.29
N ILE A 1143 -28.77 21.70 -28.90
CA ILE A 1143 -29.10 21.32 -27.52
C ILE A 1143 -28.14 20.23 -27.03
N TRP A 1144 -27.62 20.38 -25.82
CA TRP A 1144 -26.97 19.31 -25.08
C TRP A 1144 -27.94 18.71 -24.05
N LEU A 1145 -28.40 17.48 -24.31
CA LEU A 1145 -29.41 16.80 -23.49
C LEU A 1145 -28.76 15.89 -22.44
N ASN A 1146 -29.13 16.07 -21.17
CA ASN A 1146 -28.74 15.20 -20.07
C ASN A 1146 -29.96 14.78 -19.25
N THR A 1147 -30.13 13.49 -19.01
CA THR A 1147 -31.31 12.99 -18.26
C THR A 1147 -30.96 12.05 -17.11
N PRO A 1148 -29.96 12.36 -16.24
CA PRO A 1148 -29.62 11.46 -15.14
C PRO A 1148 -30.78 11.30 -14.14
N THR A 1149 -30.80 10.16 -13.45
CA THR A 1149 -31.68 9.91 -12.31
C THR A 1149 -31.25 10.79 -11.13
N ARG A 1150 -32.18 11.55 -10.57
CA ARG A 1150 -31.93 12.42 -9.41
C ARG A 1150 -31.76 11.59 -8.12
N PRO A 1151 -30.84 11.91 -7.18
CA PRO A 1151 -29.74 12.87 -7.23
C PRO A 1151 -28.39 12.19 -7.56
N LEU A 1152 -28.35 11.32 -8.57
CA LEU A 1152 -27.19 10.46 -8.86
C LEU A 1152 -26.16 11.15 -9.76
N GLU A 1153 -26.38 12.40 -10.15
CA GLU A 1153 -25.39 13.22 -10.83
C GLU A 1153 -24.66 14.15 -9.85
N ALA A 1154 -23.37 13.91 -9.62
CA ALA A 1154 -22.56 14.78 -8.76
C ALA A 1154 -22.34 16.18 -9.37
N SER A 1155 -22.10 16.29 -10.68
CA SER A 1155 -21.79 17.55 -11.38
C SER A 1155 -22.18 17.45 -12.87
N GLY A 1156 -21.24 17.50 -13.82
CA GLY A 1156 -21.48 17.23 -15.23
C GLY A 1156 -20.73 18.13 -16.22
N THR A 1157 -19.40 18.01 -16.28
CA THR A 1157 -18.54 18.86 -17.14
C THR A 1157 -18.87 18.85 -18.64
N SER A 1158 -19.60 17.85 -19.15
CA SER A 1158 -20.04 17.83 -20.56
C SER A 1158 -21.00 18.97 -20.90
N GLY A 1159 -21.91 19.31 -19.97
CA GLY A 1159 -22.82 20.43 -20.15
C GLY A 1159 -22.09 21.77 -20.04
N GLU A 1160 -21.15 21.87 -19.09
CA GLU A 1160 -20.30 23.03 -18.88
C GLU A 1160 -19.46 23.36 -20.15
N LYS A 1161 -18.93 22.35 -20.86
CA LYS A 1161 -18.23 22.53 -22.15
C LYS A 1161 -19.14 23.06 -23.25
N ALA A 1162 -20.38 22.60 -23.28
CA ALA A 1162 -21.35 22.98 -24.31
C ALA A 1162 -21.73 24.46 -24.18
N VAL A 1163 -21.97 24.95 -22.94
CA VAL A 1163 -22.35 26.35 -22.72
C VAL A 1163 -21.25 27.35 -23.08
N MET A 1164 -19.97 26.95 -23.04
CA MET A 1164 -18.86 27.79 -23.52
C MET A 1164 -18.94 28.11 -25.02
N ASN A 1165 -19.70 27.31 -25.78
CA ASN A 1165 -19.84 27.45 -27.23
C ASN A 1165 -21.24 27.93 -27.64
N GLY A 1166 -22.06 28.39 -26.70
CA GLY A 1166 -23.42 28.81 -26.99
C GLY A 1166 -24.35 27.66 -27.36
N THR A 1167 -24.01 26.41 -27.02
CA THR A 1167 -24.93 25.28 -27.07
C THR A 1167 -25.79 25.30 -25.81
N LEU A 1168 -27.11 25.22 -25.99
CA LEU A 1168 -28.06 25.33 -24.87
C LEU A 1168 -28.15 23.99 -24.14
N HIS A 1169 -28.27 24.03 -22.81
CA HIS A 1169 -28.42 22.82 -22.02
C HIS A 1169 -29.89 22.50 -21.77
N PHE A 1170 -30.24 21.22 -21.83
CA PHE A 1170 -31.53 20.72 -21.41
C PHE A 1170 -31.32 19.52 -20.49
N SER A 1171 -31.65 19.69 -19.20
CA SER A 1171 -31.39 18.64 -18.21
C SER A 1171 -32.40 18.60 -17.07
N VAL A 1172 -32.38 17.53 -16.28
CA VAL A 1172 -32.94 17.59 -14.92
C VAL A 1172 -32.18 18.60 -14.06
N LEU A 1173 -32.87 19.23 -13.10
CA LEU A 1173 -32.23 19.99 -12.01
C LEU A 1173 -31.55 19.02 -11.04
N ASP A 1174 -30.39 18.50 -11.45
CA ASP A 1174 -29.47 17.66 -10.68
C ASP A 1174 -28.02 18.01 -11.09
N GLY A 1175 -27.05 17.63 -10.26
CA GLY A 1175 -25.63 17.97 -10.47
C GLY A 1175 -25.40 19.47 -10.69
N TRP A 1176 -24.58 19.81 -11.70
CA TRP A 1176 -24.20 21.20 -11.99
C TRP A 1176 -25.39 22.08 -12.42
N TRP A 1177 -26.45 21.48 -12.98
CA TRP A 1177 -27.56 22.24 -13.56
C TRP A 1177 -28.45 22.89 -12.50
N VAL A 1178 -28.42 22.41 -11.25
CA VAL A 1178 -29.07 23.06 -10.10
C VAL A 1178 -28.54 24.46 -9.90
N GLU A 1179 -27.22 24.63 -10.02
CA GLU A 1179 -26.54 25.92 -9.85
C GLU A 1179 -26.57 26.75 -11.14
N GLY A 1180 -26.51 26.07 -12.30
CA GLY A 1180 -26.39 26.70 -13.61
C GLY A 1180 -27.71 27.18 -14.23
N TYR A 1181 -28.84 26.56 -13.90
CA TYR A 1181 -30.10 26.91 -14.56
C TYR A 1181 -30.50 28.37 -14.33
N ARG A 1182 -30.78 29.07 -15.43
CA ARG A 1182 -31.38 30.41 -15.43
C ARG A 1182 -32.52 30.41 -16.43
N ALA A 1183 -33.63 31.04 -16.09
CA ALA A 1183 -34.74 31.20 -17.02
C ALA A 1183 -34.26 31.87 -18.31
N TYR A 1184 -34.74 31.37 -19.45
CA TYR A 1184 -34.32 31.81 -20.79
C TYR A 1184 -32.84 31.54 -21.14
N ALA A 1185 -32.16 30.62 -20.44
CA ALA A 1185 -30.77 30.21 -20.72
C ALA A 1185 -30.63 28.66 -20.79
N GLY A 1186 -31.58 28.01 -21.46
CA GLY A 1186 -31.75 26.56 -21.49
C GLY A 1186 -33.05 26.11 -20.83
N TRP A 1187 -33.22 24.79 -20.72
CA TRP A 1187 -34.45 24.16 -20.21
C TRP A 1187 -34.14 23.20 -19.07
N ALA A 1188 -35.10 23.03 -18.17
CA ALA A 1188 -34.92 22.15 -17.03
C ALA A 1188 -36.18 21.37 -16.65
N LEU A 1189 -36.01 20.10 -16.33
CA LEU A 1189 -37.06 19.31 -15.68
C LEU A 1189 -37.12 19.63 -14.17
N PRO A 1190 -38.27 19.48 -13.50
CA PRO A 1190 -38.41 19.77 -12.07
C PRO A 1190 -37.36 19.06 -11.20
N GLN A 1191 -36.94 19.72 -10.11
CA GLN A 1191 -35.95 19.19 -9.16
C GLN A 1191 -36.53 18.09 -8.28
N LYS A 1192 -37.76 18.25 -7.78
CA LYS A 1192 -38.41 17.26 -6.91
C LYS A 1192 -38.99 16.11 -7.73
N LYS A 1193 -38.83 14.88 -7.23
CA LYS A 1193 -39.52 13.69 -7.75
C LYS A 1193 -41.01 13.76 -7.41
N THR A 1194 -41.85 13.37 -8.36
CA THR A 1194 -43.30 13.21 -8.17
C THR A 1194 -43.63 11.82 -7.63
N PHE A 1195 -42.86 10.80 -8.05
CA PHE A 1195 -43.08 9.41 -7.66
C PHE A 1195 -41.81 8.78 -7.08
N ALA A 1196 -41.98 7.91 -6.07
CA ALA A 1196 -40.90 7.10 -5.53
C ALA A 1196 -40.49 5.98 -6.50
N ASN A 1197 -41.43 5.45 -7.30
CA ASN A 1197 -41.16 4.44 -8.31
C ASN A 1197 -40.47 5.08 -9.54
N GLN A 1198 -39.26 4.59 -9.87
CA GLN A 1198 -38.45 5.16 -10.95
C GLN A 1198 -39.10 5.03 -12.33
N ASN A 1199 -39.82 3.94 -12.62
CA ASN A 1199 -40.47 3.78 -13.94
C ASN A 1199 -41.60 4.79 -14.15
N LEU A 1200 -42.41 5.06 -13.12
CA LEU A 1200 -43.46 6.08 -13.18
C LEU A 1200 -42.87 7.49 -13.27
N GLN A 1201 -41.76 7.74 -12.57
CA GLN A 1201 -41.03 9.01 -12.70
C GLN A 1201 -40.47 9.19 -14.11
N ASP A 1202 -39.96 8.13 -14.74
CA ASP A 1202 -39.45 8.16 -16.10
C ASP A 1202 -40.56 8.44 -17.12
N ASP A 1203 -41.78 7.93 -16.93
CA ASP A 1203 -42.94 8.26 -17.79
C ASP A 1203 -43.27 9.76 -17.74
N VAL A 1204 -43.31 10.36 -16.53
CA VAL A 1204 -43.56 11.80 -16.36
C VAL A 1204 -42.43 12.65 -16.93
N ASP A 1205 -41.18 12.27 -16.66
CA ASP A 1205 -40.01 12.99 -17.18
C ASP A 1205 -40.00 12.94 -18.72
N ALA A 1206 -40.30 11.79 -19.34
CA ALA A 1206 -40.39 11.65 -20.80
C ALA A 1206 -41.51 12.52 -21.40
N GLU A 1207 -42.70 12.50 -20.81
CA GLU A 1207 -43.82 13.37 -21.23
C GLU A 1207 -43.47 14.85 -21.15
N THR A 1208 -42.80 15.26 -20.07
CA THR A 1208 -42.34 16.65 -19.88
C THR A 1208 -41.31 17.04 -20.94
N ILE A 1209 -40.36 16.14 -21.24
CA ILE A 1209 -39.37 16.37 -22.30
C ILE A 1209 -40.05 16.58 -23.65
N TYR A 1210 -41.02 15.73 -24.00
CA TYR A 1210 -41.76 15.88 -25.26
C TYR A 1210 -42.54 17.19 -25.33
N ASN A 1211 -43.23 17.58 -24.26
CA ASN A 1211 -43.96 18.84 -24.21
C ASN A 1211 -43.00 20.04 -24.41
N MET A 1212 -41.85 20.04 -23.74
CA MET A 1212 -40.84 21.10 -23.92
C MET A 1212 -40.29 21.13 -25.35
N LEU A 1213 -40.05 19.96 -25.96
CA LEU A 1213 -39.60 19.89 -27.35
C LEU A 1213 -40.64 20.48 -28.31
N GLU A 1214 -41.90 20.06 -28.21
CA GLU A 1214 -42.98 20.42 -29.13
C GLU A 1214 -43.43 21.89 -29.00
N TYR A 1215 -43.53 22.40 -27.78
CA TYR A 1215 -44.17 23.69 -27.51
C TYR A 1215 -43.19 24.84 -27.24
N GLU A 1216 -41.94 24.55 -26.86
CA GLU A 1216 -40.95 25.58 -26.50
C GLU A 1216 -39.70 25.52 -27.39
N ILE A 1217 -38.96 24.40 -27.37
CA ILE A 1217 -37.63 24.29 -27.97
C ILE A 1217 -37.68 24.34 -29.50
N VAL A 1218 -38.51 23.49 -30.13
CA VAL A 1218 -38.61 23.44 -31.60
C VAL A 1218 -39.18 24.77 -32.15
N PRO A 1219 -40.26 25.35 -31.60
CA PRO A 1219 -40.72 26.67 -32.02
C PRO A 1219 -39.65 27.76 -31.91
N ALA A 1220 -38.91 27.82 -30.79
CA ALA A 1220 -37.87 28.82 -30.59
C ALA A 1220 -36.71 28.69 -31.59
N TYR A 1221 -36.29 27.47 -31.96
CA TYR A 1221 -35.22 27.27 -32.94
C TYR A 1221 -35.59 27.77 -34.34
N TYR A 1222 -36.85 27.57 -34.75
CA TYR A 1222 -37.37 27.92 -36.07
C TYR A 1222 -38.04 29.32 -36.11
N SER A 1223 -37.76 30.18 -35.12
CA SER A 1223 -38.32 31.53 -34.96
C SER A 1223 -37.65 32.58 -35.85
N PHE A 1224 -37.48 32.29 -37.14
CA PHE A 1224 -36.77 33.18 -38.07
C PHE A 1224 -37.48 34.52 -38.29
N ASP A 1225 -36.72 35.61 -38.25
CA ASP A 1225 -37.16 36.94 -38.67
C ASP A 1225 -37.14 37.10 -40.21
N ASP A 1226 -37.53 38.27 -40.70
CA ASP A 1226 -37.51 38.60 -42.13
C ASP A 1226 -36.10 38.53 -42.76
N ASN A 1227 -35.03 38.54 -41.95
CA ASN A 1227 -33.64 38.44 -42.38
C ASN A 1227 -33.10 37.00 -42.28
N GLY A 1228 -33.92 36.03 -41.86
CA GLY A 1228 -33.55 34.62 -41.72
C GLY A 1228 -32.74 34.30 -40.46
N VAL A 1229 -32.82 35.11 -39.41
CA VAL A 1229 -32.14 34.91 -38.12
C VAL A 1229 -33.16 34.54 -37.04
N PRO A 1230 -32.94 33.46 -36.25
CA PRO A 1230 -33.86 33.05 -35.20
C PRO A 1230 -33.60 33.86 -33.91
N VAL A 1231 -34.13 35.08 -33.84
CA VAL A 1231 -33.80 36.08 -32.79
C VAL A 1231 -34.08 35.56 -31.37
N GLU A 1232 -35.20 34.84 -31.18
CA GLU A 1232 -35.53 34.23 -29.89
C GLU A 1232 -34.46 33.20 -29.47
N TRP A 1233 -34.04 32.34 -30.39
CA TRP A 1233 -32.98 31.37 -30.15
C TRP A 1233 -31.63 32.03 -29.82
N ILE A 1234 -31.26 33.07 -30.56
CA ILE A 1234 -30.00 33.79 -30.31
C ILE A 1234 -30.02 34.48 -28.94
N SER A 1235 -31.17 35.00 -28.50
CA SER A 1235 -31.34 35.55 -27.15
C SER A 1235 -31.05 34.50 -26.07
N HIS A 1236 -31.52 33.26 -26.23
CA HIS A 1236 -31.19 32.15 -25.35
C HIS A 1236 -29.68 31.84 -25.32
N ILE A 1237 -29.03 31.86 -26.49
CA ILE A 1237 -27.57 31.65 -26.60
C ILE A 1237 -26.81 32.73 -25.84
N LYS A 1238 -27.14 34.01 -26.07
CA LYS A 1238 -26.53 35.14 -25.35
C LYS A 1238 -26.71 35.00 -23.84
N ASN A 1239 -27.93 34.71 -23.37
CA ASN A 1239 -28.19 34.49 -21.95
C ASN A 1239 -27.38 33.33 -21.36
N THR A 1240 -27.23 32.23 -22.10
CA THR A 1240 -26.44 31.08 -21.66
C THR A 1240 -24.96 31.45 -21.50
N MET A 1241 -24.38 32.13 -22.49
CA MET A 1241 -22.97 32.51 -22.44
C MET A 1241 -22.69 33.61 -21.41
N VAL A 1242 -23.63 34.52 -21.15
CA VAL A 1242 -23.40 35.61 -20.18
C VAL A 1242 -23.76 35.23 -18.75
N LYS A 1243 -24.86 34.50 -18.54
CA LYS A 1243 -25.39 34.22 -17.19
C LYS A 1243 -24.98 32.87 -16.63
N VAL A 1244 -24.59 31.92 -17.48
CA VAL A 1244 -24.28 30.53 -17.07
C VAL A 1244 -22.79 30.26 -17.23
N ALA A 1245 -22.23 30.41 -18.43
CA ALA A 1245 -20.84 30.03 -18.73
C ALA A 1245 -19.78 30.57 -17.74
N PRO A 1246 -19.81 31.83 -17.27
CA PRO A 1246 -18.76 32.33 -16.39
C PRO A 1246 -18.79 31.71 -14.99
N GLU A 1247 -19.90 31.09 -14.58
CA GLU A 1247 -19.96 30.32 -13.34
C GLU A 1247 -19.21 28.99 -13.46
N PHE A 1248 -18.89 28.47 -14.65
CA PHE A 1248 -18.35 27.11 -14.82
C PHE A 1248 -17.00 27.10 -15.56
N THR A 1249 -16.21 28.15 -15.39
CA THR A 1249 -14.83 28.21 -15.89
C THR A 1249 -13.88 27.54 -14.91
N MET A 1250 -12.84 26.87 -15.42
CA MET A 1250 -11.82 26.27 -14.56
C MET A 1250 -11.06 27.33 -13.76
N LYS A 1251 -10.87 28.54 -14.31
CA LYS A 1251 -10.29 29.68 -13.56
C LYS A 1251 -11.05 29.95 -12.27
N ARG A 1252 -12.39 30.02 -12.32
CA ARG A 1252 -13.25 30.22 -11.14
C ARG A 1252 -13.13 29.05 -10.17
N GLN A 1253 -13.18 27.81 -10.67
CA GLN A 1253 -12.99 26.61 -9.83
C GLN A 1253 -11.64 26.65 -9.10
N LEU A 1254 -10.56 27.01 -9.79
CA LEU A 1254 -9.22 27.04 -9.23
C LEU A 1254 -9.07 28.17 -8.20
N ASP A 1255 -9.67 29.33 -8.45
CA ASP A 1255 -9.75 30.43 -7.47
C ASP A 1255 -10.55 30.01 -6.22
N ASP A 1256 -11.63 29.24 -6.39
CA ASP A 1256 -12.38 28.66 -5.28
C ASP A 1256 -11.52 27.69 -4.46
N TYR A 1257 -10.78 26.78 -5.10
CA TYR A 1257 -9.85 25.88 -4.41
C TYR A 1257 -8.78 26.67 -3.64
N TYR A 1258 -8.19 27.68 -4.28
CA TYR A 1258 -7.16 28.51 -3.68
C TYR A 1258 -7.69 29.25 -2.44
N ASN A 1259 -8.81 29.96 -2.59
CA ASN A 1259 -9.36 30.83 -1.55
C ASN A 1259 -10.04 30.08 -0.40
N LYS A 1260 -10.67 28.93 -0.68
CA LYS A 1260 -11.42 28.16 0.33
C LYS A 1260 -10.56 27.14 1.05
N TYR A 1261 -9.53 26.61 0.39
CA TYR A 1261 -8.78 25.46 0.90
C TYR A 1261 -7.27 25.70 0.92
N TYR A 1262 -6.62 25.94 -0.23
CA TYR A 1262 -5.15 25.95 -0.26
C TYR A 1262 -4.52 27.05 0.60
N SER A 1263 -5.05 28.27 0.54
CA SER A 1263 -4.54 29.38 1.36
C SER A 1263 -4.87 29.28 2.85
N ARG A 1264 -5.73 28.34 3.25
CA ARG A 1264 -6.07 28.09 4.66
C ARG A 1264 -5.27 26.96 5.28
N LEU A 1265 -4.90 25.98 4.46
CA LEU A 1265 -4.08 24.84 4.87
C LEU A 1265 -2.59 25.20 4.91
N TYR A 1266 -2.16 26.14 4.05
CA TYR A 1266 -0.84 26.78 4.08
C TYR A 1266 -0.80 27.89 5.12
#